data_AF-A0A7Y3DB82-F1
#
_entry.id   AF-A0A7Y3DB82-F1
#
_cell.length_a   1.000
_cell.length_b   1.000
_cell.length_c   1.000
_cell.angle_alpha   90.00
_cell.angle_beta   90.00
_cell.angle_gamma   90.00
#
_symmetry.space_group_name_H-M   'P 1'
#
loop_
_entity.id
_entity.type
_entity.pdbx_description
1 polymer ?
#
loop_
_entity_poly.entity_id
_entity_poly.type
_entity_poly.pdbx_seq_one_letter_code
_entity_poly.pdbx_strand_id
1 'polypeptide(L)'
;PDRILHPLRRKGARGSGEWERVGWDDAMAEIAERLRRVVDEHGPEALAVSTSSWNTSTDSGAGRRFMNLLGSPNWISGVALCAGNTAAVNRMVYGWFPFPDLQNTNCIVLFGHNPKRHSWTPIYNAIRKAQQRGAKLIVLDPRRSESAERADVWLPLRAGSDAAMCFGWLKVIIDEGLYDKEFVRDWTVGFEAFSERVAEFPLERVAEITGCEADRIAAAARIYATGGPSVIPWTPITDQQRNSTSAIRLHAALRAICGYLDVPGGEGLLGFNPDVVPESAIEAHERLPQSQKDKQLGADTHPVFTYRGTAALREPTKRVWGHEYANLVMGSYMANPSATFRAMADGVPYPVKAFFVLGNNALMSYANMQLIHRAMHAQDLVVVHEHMMTPTAQLADFVLPGDSWLERPHMMDGFGWTNVIRTSEQAMAPLGECRGVYEFWRELAHRFGFGEDFPWRNVEALYDERLRATGLDWEAFHQTYEIYLPEPAFRKYERTGFATPSGKVELRSSILEDLGFDPLPYYREAPPHDPRFPLELFMGVREDEFFQTGHRHVPELRARKPEPQMYIHADDATEAGVTEGEWVDVATRQGKVRLQATIRDDMPRGLIRVPHGWWKPETAQGDAQLSGAWLHADAQICPDDEDFLDREQGIPHFKGVPARIDKLPADAR
;
A
#
# COMPACT_ATOMS: atom_id res chain seq x y z
N PRO A 1 -12.55 -1.64 -26.23
CA PRO A 1 -14.02 -1.54 -26.46
C PRO A 1 -14.86 -2.04 -25.28
N ASP A 2 -14.26 -2.66 -24.25
CA ASP A 2 -14.99 -3.37 -23.18
C ASP A 2 -15.19 -2.55 -21.89
N ARG A 3 -14.99 -1.22 -21.96
CA ARG A 3 -15.22 -0.33 -20.82
C ARG A 3 -16.71 -0.28 -20.49
N ILE A 4 -17.04 -0.34 -19.21
CA ILE A 4 -18.40 -0.17 -18.70
C ILE A 4 -18.76 1.32 -18.81
N LEU A 5 -19.81 1.64 -19.55
CA LEU A 5 -20.24 3.02 -19.82
C LEU A 5 -21.60 3.37 -19.21
N HIS A 6 -22.28 2.41 -18.58
CA HIS A 6 -23.60 2.57 -17.99
C HIS A 6 -23.70 1.78 -16.68
N PRO A 7 -24.51 2.23 -15.70
CA PRO A 7 -24.80 1.44 -14.52
C PRO A 7 -25.41 0.09 -14.87
N LEU A 8 -24.90 -0.97 -14.24
CA LEU A 8 -25.38 -2.34 -14.38
C LEU A 8 -25.91 -2.83 -13.04
N ARG A 9 -27.11 -3.40 -13.04
CA ARG A 9 -27.68 -4.15 -11.92
C ARG A 9 -27.60 -5.64 -12.21
N ARG A 10 -27.19 -6.44 -11.23
CA ARG A 10 -27.14 -7.89 -11.35
C ARG A 10 -28.55 -8.46 -11.47
N LYS A 11 -28.75 -9.36 -12.42
CA LYS A 11 -29.94 -10.19 -12.56
C LYS A 11 -29.62 -11.61 -12.06
N GLY A 12 -30.40 -12.12 -11.11
CA GLY A 12 -30.18 -13.46 -10.55
C GLY A 12 -29.09 -13.54 -9.45
N ALA A 13 -28.56 -14.75 -9.26
CA ALA A 13 -27.63 -15.07 -8.18
C ALA A 13 -26.29 -14.32 -8.33
N ARG A 14 -25.61 -14.02 -7.22
CA ARG A 14 -24.29 -13.37 -7.23
C ARG A 14 -23.31 -14.19 -8.07
N GLY A 15 -22.64 -13.54 -9.02
CA GLY A 15 -21.71 -14.20 -9.94
C GLY A 15 -22.36 -14.99 -11.08
N SER A 16 -23.67 -14.85 -11.33
CA SER A 16 -24.34 -15.46 -12.51
C SER A 16 -23.79 -14.96 -13.84
N GLY A 17 -23.20 -13.76 -13.87
CA GLY A 17 -22.81 -13.07 -15.10
C GLY A 17 -23.98 -12.42 -15.86
N GLU A 18 -25.19 -12.44 -15.29
CA GLU A 18 -26.36 -11.81 -15.88
C GLU A 18 -26.55 -10.38 -15.37
N TRP A 19 -26.65 -9.43 -16.30
CA TRP A 19 -26.72 -8.00 -15.99
C TRP A 19 -27.86 -7.34 -16.76
N GLU A 20 -28.46 -6.32 -16.15
CA GLU A 20 -29.35 -5.40 -16.83
C GLU A 20 -28.83 -3.96 -16.66
N ARG A 21 -28.96 -3.16 -17.71
CA ARG A 21 -28.63 -1.73 -17.66
C ARG A 21 -29.74 -1.00 -16.90
N VAL A 22 -29.35 -0.11 -16.00
CA VAL A 22 -30.25 0.78 -15.25
C VAL A 22 -29.75 2.22 -15.34
N GLY A 23 -30.62 3.19 -15.05
CA GLY A 23 -30.20 4.58 -14.92
C GLY A 23 -29.46 4.83 -13.60
N TRP A 24 -28.62 5.87 -13.55
CA TRP A 24 -27.93 6.26 -12.32
C TRP A 24 -28.90 6.54 -11.15
N ASP A 25 -29.97 7.29 -11.40
CA ASP A 25 -30.91 7.67 -10.34
C ASP A 25 -31.58 6.44 -9.70
N ASP A 26 -31.99 5.47 -10.53
CA ASP A 26 -32.57 4.19 -10.11
C ASP A 26 -31.57 3.34 -9.33
N ALA A 27 -30.34 3.21 -9.85
CA ALA A 27 -29.27 2.48 -9.18
C ALA A 27 -28.97 3.09 -7.81
N MET A 28 -28.79 4.42 -7.73
CA MET A 28 -28.48 5.12 -6.49
C MET A 28 -29.65 5.11 -5.50
N ALA A 29 -30.90 5.13 -5.97
CA ALA A 29 -32.07 4.96 -5.12
C ALA A 29 -32.10 3.57 -4.47
N GLU A 30 -31.89 2.50 -5.25
CA GLU A 30 -31.89 1.12 -4.74
C GLU A 30 -30.68 0.86 -3.83
N ILE A 31 -29.49 1.35 -4.20
CA ILE A 31 -28.28 1.28 -3.36
C ILE A 31 -28.54 1.95 -2.00
N ALA A 32 -29.11 3.15 -2.00
CA ALA A 32 -29.39 3.87 -0.75
C ALA A 32 -30.44 3.16 0.10
N GLU A 33 -31.48 2.59 -0.51
CA GLU A 33 -32.49 1.79 0.19
C GLU A 33 -31.90 0.54 0.84
N ARG A 34 -31.11 -0.23 0.07
CA ARG A 34 -30.49 -1.47 0.56
C ARG A 34 -29.45 -1.18 1.63
N LEU A 35 -28.67 -0.11 1.48
CA LEU A 35 -27.74 0.31 2.52
C LEU A 35 -28.47 0.74 3.79
N ARG A 36 -29.57 1.51 3.70
CA ARG A 36 -30.39 1.85 4.88
C ARG A 36 -30.88 0.60 5.61
N ARG A 37 -31.38 -0.40 4.87
CA ARG A 37 -31.79 -1.68 5.46
C ARG A 37 -30.65 -2.36 6.23
N VAL A 38 -29.46 -2.44 5.64
CA VAL A 38 -28.27 -2.98 6.32
C VAL A 38 -27.96 -2.21 7.61
N VAL A 39 -28.01 -0.88 7.56
CA VAL A 39 -27.74 -0.02 8.73
C VAL A 39 -28.80 -0.19 9.81
N ASP A 40 -30.07 -0.27 9.43
CA ASP A 40 -31.20 -0.45 10.37
C ASP A 40 -31.16 -1.82 11.06
N GLU A 41 -30.74 -2.88 10.34
CA GLU A 41 -30.71 -4.26 10.86
C GLU A 41 -29.42 -4.60 11.61
N HIS A 42 -28.28 -4.05 11.19
CA HIS A 42 -26.95 -4.47 11.66
C HIS A 42 -26.09 -3.35 12.25
N GLY A 43 -26.57 -2.10 12.22
CA GLY A 43 -25.80 -0.92 12.61
C GLY A 43 -24.93 -0.38 11.48
N PRO A 44 -24.47 0.88 11.58
CA PRO A 44 -23.69 1.52 10.53
C PRO A 44 -22.32 0.88 10.30
N GLU A 45 -21.74 0.22 11.31
CA GLU A 45 -20.51 -0.55 11.18
C GLU A 45 -20.63 -1.72 10.19
N ALA A 46 -21.84 -2.15 9.83
CA ALA A 46 -22.05 -3.22 8.86
C ALA A 46 -21.73 -2.82 7.40
N LEU A 47 -21.44 -1.53 7.15
CA LEU A 47 -20.85 -1.07 5.89
C LEU A 47 -19.32 -1.14 5.96
N ALA A 48 -18.69 -1.85 5.03
CA ALA A 48 -17.27 -1.72 4.76
C ALA A 48 -17.01 -1.12 3.37
N VAL A 49 -15.90 -0.40 3.23
CA VAL A 49 -15.51 0.23 1.97
C VAL A 49 -14.06 -0.12 1.65
N SER A 50 -13.80 -0.58 0.43
CA SER A 50 -12.45 -0.81 -0.10
C SER A 50 -12.19 0.15 -1.25
N THR A 51 -11.18 1.01 -1.14
CA THR A 51 -10.90 2.02 -2.17
C THR A 51 -9.41 2.14 -2.50
N SER A 52 -9.10 2.65 -3.69
CA SER A 52 -7.76 3.08 -4.07
C SER A 52 -7.81 4.52 -4.56
N SER A 53 -7.60 5.47 -3.65
CA SER A 53 -7.61 6.91 -3.99
C SER A 53 -6.55 7.30 -5.02
N TRP A 54 -5.47 6.52 -5.14
CA TRP A 54 -4.49 6.68 -6.22
C TRP A 54 -5.07 6.45 -7.61
N ASN A 55 -6.10 5.61 -7.73
CA ASN A 55 -6.75 5.27 -9.01
C ASN A 55 -7.97 6.15 -9.30
N THR A 56 -8.72 6.51 -8.25
CA THR A 56 -9.93 7.32 -8.39
C THR A 56 -9.62 8.81 -8.39
N SER A 57 -8.72 9.27 -7.51
CA SER A 57 -8.11 10.61 -7.45
C SER A 57 -9.05 11.79 -7.20
N THR A 58 -10.36 11.61 -7.29
CA THR A 58 -11.36 12.67 -7.11
C THR A 58 -12.18 12.52 -5.83
N ASP A 59 -11.88 11.55 -4.96
CA ASP A 59 -12.60 11.36 -3.69
C ASP A 59 -12.47 12.60 -2.77
N SER A 60 -11.26 13.16 -2.64
CA SER A 60 -10.99 14.37 -1.85
C SER A 60 -11.51 14.31 -0.41
N GLY A 61 -11.47 13.13 0.22
CA GLY A 61 -11.96 12.88 1.58
C GLY A 61 -13.47 12.64 1.69
N ALA A 62 -14.23 12.75 0.60
CA ALA A 62 -15.69 12.59 0.57
C ALA A 62 -16.15 11.20 1.03
N GLY A 63 -15.44 10.14 0.66
CA GLY A 63 -15.82 8.78 1.06
C GLY A 63 -15.72 8.57 2.56
N ARG A 64 -14.62 9.02 3.19
CA ARG A 64 -14.45 8.97 4.64
C ARG A 64 -15.44 9.87 5.35
N ARG A 65 -15.72 11.06 4.80
CA ARG A 65 -16.74 11.97 5.33
C ARG A 65 -18.11 11.31 5.40
N PHE A 66 -18.55 10.67 4.31
CA PHE A 66 -19.82 9.94 4.28
C PHE A 66 -19.84 8.82 5.34
N MET A 67 -18.79 8.00 5.41
CA MET A 67 -18.70 6.91 6.38
C MET A 67 -18.71 7.41 7.83
N ASN A 68 -17.99 8.48 8.14
CA ASN A 68 -17.93 9.05 9.48
C ASN A 68 -19.27 9.63 9.93
N LEU A 69 -20.03 10.25 9.01
CA LEU A 69 -21.39 10.75 9.27
C LEU A 69 -22.39 9.61 9.43
N LEU A 70 -22.27 8.55 8.62
CA LEU A 70 -23.09 7.36 8.75
C LEU A 70 -22.81 6.61 10.06
N GLY A 71 -21.55 6.61 10.51
CA GLY A 71 -21.08 5.90 11.69
C GLY A 71 -20.28 4.64 11.41
N SER A 72 -19.80 4.42 10.18
CA SER A 72 -18.97 3.25 9.84
C SER A 72 -17.48 3.53 10.02
N PRO A 73 -16.75 2.72 10.81
CA PRO A 73 -15.29 2.80 10.89
C PRO A 73 -14.56 1.91 9.85
N ASN A 74 -15.27 1.09 9.06
CA ASN A 74 -14.67 -0.04 8.34
C ASN A 74 -14.20 0.31 6.93
N TRP A 75 -13.27 1.27 6.86
CA TRP A 75 -12.59 1.65 5.63
C TRP A 75 -11.29 0.85 5.48
N ILE A 76 -11.10 0.20 4.32
CA ILE A 76 -9.89 -0.51 3.95
C ILE A 76 -9.36 -0.02 2.60
N SER A 77 -8.06 -0.23 2.35
CA SER A 77 -7.44 0.10 1.07
C SER A 77 -6.22 -0.75 0.81
N GLY A 78 -5.87 -0.92 -0.46
CA GLY A 78 -4.61 -1.55 -0.86
C GLY A 78 -3.38 -0.83 -0.32
N VAL A 79 -3.49 0.44 0.11
CA VAL A 79 -2.39 1.15 0.78
C VAL A 79 -2.03 0.54 2.15
N ALA A 80 -2.90 -0.28 2.74
CA ALA A 80 -2.55 -1.08 3.92
C ALA A 80 -1.41 -2.08 3.64
N LEU A 81 -1.12 -2.40 2.37
CA LEU A 81 -0.02 -3.28 1.95
C LEU A 81 1.06 -2.53 1.15
N CYS A 82 0.99 -1.20 1.11
CA CYS A 82 1.77 -0.36 0.20
C CYS A 82 1.67 1.13 0.62
N ALA A 83 2.74 1.67 1.23
CA ALA A 83 2.88 3.06 1.66
C ALA A 83 2.01 3.49 2.85
N GLY A 84 0.73 3.13 2.91
CA GLY A 84 -0.18 3.56 3.99
C GLY A 84 0.23 2.98 5.35
N ASN A 85 0.55 1.69 5.39
CA ASN A 85 1.08 1.03 6.59
C ASN A 85 2.47 1.59 6.96
N THR A 86 3.31 1.90 5.96
CA THR A 86 4.60 2.59 6.15
C THR A 86 4.40 3.96 6.79
N ALA A 87 3.41 4.73 6.34
CA ALA A 87 3.09 6.04 6.90
C ALA A 87 2.64 5.91 8.36
N ALA A 88 1.77 4.95 8.69
CA ALA A 88 1.35 4.69 10.06
C ALA A 88 2.53 4.36 10.98
N VAL A 89 3.42 3.45 10.57
CA VAL A 89 4.58 3.07 11.39
C VAL A 89 5.59 4.21 11.52
N ASN A 90 5.92 4.95 10.46
CA ASN A 90 6.84 6.09 10.57
C ASN A 90 6.28 7.21 11.45
N ARG A 91 4.96 7.41 11.45
CA ARG A 91 4.31 8.35 12.37
C ARG A 91 4.50 7.97 13.84
N MET A 92 4.53 6.68 14.16
CA MET A 92 4.83 6.22 15.52
C MET A 92 6.29 6.48 15.94
N VAL A 93 7.20 6.65 14.98
CA VAL A 93 8.64 6.87 15.25
C VAL A 93 8.98 8.35 15.27
N TYR A 94 8.50 9.15 14.32
CA TYR A 94 8.81 10.58 14.29
C TYR A 94 7.65 11.45 13.82
N GLY A 95 6.48 10.87 13.56
CA GLY A 95 5.29 11.66 13.25
C GLY A 95 5.16 12.09 11.80
N TRP A 96 5.95 11.59 10.85
CA TRP A 96 5.81 11.89 9.40
C TRP A 96 5.90 10.59 8.59
N PHE A 97 5.62 10.69 7.29
CA PHE A 97 6.16 9.78 6.28
C PHE A 97 7.17 10.58 5.42
N PRO A 98 8.47 10.26 5.43
CA PRO A 98 9.50 11.08 4.80
C PRO A 98 9.45 10.96 3.29
N PHE A 99 10.01 11.97 2.63
CA PHE A 99 10.15 12.02 1.18
C PHE A 99 11.63 12.19 0.78
N PRO A 100 12.20 11.31 -0.05
CA PRO A 100 13.64 11.31 -0.33
C PRO A 100 14.05 12.46 -1.27
N ASP A 101 15.04 13.25 -0.88
CA ASP A 101 15.64 14.29 -1.73
C ASP A 101 16.67 13.69 -2.71
N LEU A 102 16.16 13.01 -3.74
CA LEU A 102 16.98 12.42 -4.81
C LEU A 102 17.77 13.46 -5.62
N GLN A 103 17.43 14.75 -5.51
CA GLN A 103 18.09 15.82 -6.25
C GLN A 103 19.41 16.25 -5.61
N ASN A 104 19.56 16.10 -4.30
CA ASN A 104 20.76 16.55 -3.58
C ASN A 104 21.48 15.45 -2.80
N THR A 105 20.92 14.24 -2.73
CA THR A 105 21.52 13.13 -1.96
C THR A 105 22.87 12.67 -2.49
N ASN A 106 23.72 12.19 -1.58
CA ASN A 106 25.01 11.58 -1.87
C ASN A 106 24.97 10.04 -1.90
N CYS A 107 23.93 9.42 -1.34
CA CYS A 107 23.77 7.97 -1.37
C CYS A 107 22.28 7.58 -1.40
N ILE A 108 21.95 6.63 -2.27
CA ILE A 108 20.61 6.08 -2.43
C ILE A 108 20.65 4.60 -2.07
N VAL A 109 19.77 4.17 -1.18
CA VAL A 109 19.63 2.77 -0.76
C VAL A 109 18.28 2.22 -1.23
N LEU A 110 18.30 1.25 -2.15
CA LEU A 110 17.09 0.63 -2.69
C LEU A 110 16.87 -0.76 -2.09
N PHE A 111 15.78 -0.94 -1.36
CA PHE A 111 15.32 -2.25 -0.85
C PHE A 111 14.33 -2.89 -1.82
N GLY A 112 14.83 -3.80 -2.67
CA GLY A 112 14.15 -4.53 -3.74
C GLY A 112 13.41 -3.65 -4.76
N HIS A 113 13.55 -2.33 -4.65
CA HIS A 113 12.95 -1.35 -5.52
C HIS A 113 13.78 -1.24 -6.78
N ASN A 114 13.17 -1.53 -7.92
CA ASN A 114 13.85 -1.49 -9.20
C ASN A 114 13.10 -0.60 -10.20
N PRO A 115 13.13 0.74 -10.04
CA PRO A 115 12.66 1.66 -11.06
C PRO A 115 13.39 1.41 -12.38
N LYS A 116 12.66 1.50 -13.49
CA LYS A 116 13.17 1.30 -14.86
C LYS A 116 12.73 2.44 -15.77
N ARG A 117 13.22 2.44 -17.00
CA ARG A 117 12.81 3.41 -18.02
C ARG A 117 11.28 3.43 -18.25
N HIS A 118 10.60 2.29 -18.12
CA HIS A 118 9.16 2.14 -18.35
C HIS A 118 8.34 1.87 -17.08
N SER A 119 8.98 1.89 -15.92
CA SER A 119 8.33 1.65 -14.63
C SER A 119 8.89 2.63 -13.63
N TRP A 120 8.04 3.55 -13.14
CA TRP A 120 8.46 4.65 -12.27
C TRP A 120 9.52 5.55 -12.93
N THR A 121 9.28 5.90 -14.19
CA THR A 121 10.22 6.67 -15.03
C THR A 121 10.75 7.96 -14.37
N PRO A 122 9.94 8.77 -13.64
CA PRO A 122 10.49 9.95 -12.96
C PRO A 122 11.53 9.60 -11.89
N ILE A 123 11.28 8.56 -11.09
CA ILE A 123 12.21 8.10 -10.05
C ILE A 123 13.45 7.46 -10.67
N TYR A 124 13.29 6.66 -11.72
CA TYR A 124 14.41 6.14 -12.50
C TYR A 124 15.34 7.27 -12.95
N ASN A 125 14.78 8.29 -13.61
CA ASN A 125 15.53 9.45 -14.09
C ASN A 125 16.21 10.22 -12.94
N ALA A 126 15.54 10.38 -11.80
CA ALA A 126 16.12 11.04 -10.63
C ALA A 126 17.33 10.28 -10.08
N ILE A 127 17.24 8.95 -9.93
CA ILE A 127 18.36 8.11 -9.48
C ILE A 127 19.53 8.19 -10.48
N ARG A 128 19.25 8.17 -11.78
CA ARG A 128 20.31 8.28 -12.80
C ARG A 128 21.02 9.63 -12.76
N LYS A 129 20.27 10.72 -12.59
CA LYS A 129 20.85 12.05 -12.39
C LYS A 129 21.69 12.10 -11.12
N ALA A 130 21.25 11.45 -10.04
CA ALA A 130 22.04 11.37 -8.80
C ALA A 130 23.38 10.66 -9.00
N GLN A 131 23.39 9.51 -9.68
CA GLN A 131 24.64 8.82 -10.02
C GLN A 131 25.55 9.65 -10.92
N GLN A 132 25.00 10.39 -11.89
CA GLN A 132 25.79 11.30 -12.74
C GLN A 132 26.48 12.41 -11.93
N ARG A 133 25.88 12.84 -10.81
CA ARG A 133 26.51 13.78 -9.85
C ARG A 133 27.53 13.10 -8.92
N GLY A 134 27.65 11.77 -8.96
CA GLY A 134 28.55 11.00 -8.10
C GLY A 134 27.90 10.36 -6.88
N ALA A 135 26.56 10.43 -6.73
CA ALA A 135 25.87 9.77 -5.63
C ALA A 135 26.04 8.23 -5.71
N LYS A 136 26.30 7.62 -4.56
CA LYS A 136 26.43 6.17 -4.41
C LYS A 136 25.08 5.48 -4.50
N LEU A 137 25.04 4.31 -5.12
CA LEU A 137 23.85 3.47 -5.17
C LEU A 137 24.13 2.14 -4.46
N ILE A 138 23.38 1.87 -3.40
CA ILE A 138 23.35 0.58 -2.70
C ILE A 138 22.01 -0.09 -3.02
N VAL A 139 22.04 -1.36 -3.42
CA VAL A 139 20.84 -2.13 -3.76
C VAL A 139 20.80 -3.41 -2.95
N LEU A 140 19.69 -3.64 -2.26
CA LEU A 140 19.37 -4.86 -1.55
C LEU A 140 18.28 -5.58 -2.33
N ASP A 141 18.61 -6.63 -3.07
CA ASP A 141 17.66 -7.38 -3.88
C ASP A 141 18.18 -8.81 -3.99
N PRO A 142 17.39 -9.86 -3.67
CA PRO A 142 17.81 -11.23 -3.88
C PRO A 142 18.23 -11.52 -5.33
N ARG A 143 17.63 -10.78 -6.29
CA ARG A 143 17.92 -10.90 -7.72
C ARG A 143 18.96 -9.87 -8.14
N ARG A 144 19.71 -10.21 -9.18
CA ARG A 144 20.60 -9.24 -9.85
C ARG A 144 19.80 -8.35 -10.81
N SER A 145 19.00 -7.44 -10.27
CA SER A 145 18.17 -6.52 -11.05
C SER A 145 18.98 -5.44 -11.80
N GLU A 146 18.36 -4.75 -12.76
CA GLU A 146 19.00 -3.65 -13.51
C GLU A 146 19.60 -2.57 -12.58
N SER A 147 18.91 -2.26 -11.48
CA SER A 147 19.45 -1.35 -10.47
C SER A 147 20.67 -1.95 -9.75
N ALA A 148 20.64 -3.24 -9.41
CA ALA A 148 21.74 -3.95 -8.76
C ALA A 148 22.98 -4.05 -9.63
N GLU A 149 22.84 -4.29 -10.94
CA GLU A 149 23.95 -4.32 -11.90
C GLU A 149 24.70 -2.98 -11.99
N ARG A 150 23.99 -1.89 -11.68
CA ARG A 150 24.51 -0.51 -11.76
C ARG A 150 24.81 0.09 -10.39
N ALA A 151 24.71 -0.72 -9.33
CA ALA A 151 24.96 -0.31 -7.97
C ALA A 151 26.47 -0.32 -7.68
N ASP A 152 26.91 0.59 -6.81
CA ASP A 152 28.24 0.52 -6.20
C ASP A 152 28.34 -0.71 -5.27
N VAL A 153 27.23 -1.02 -4.57
CA VAL A 153 27.11 -2.21 -3.72
C VAL A 153 25.77 -2.88 -3.96
N TRP A 154 25.81 -4.17 -4.29
CA TRP A 154 24.63 -5.04 -4.32
C TRP A 154 24.69 -6.03 -3.14
N LEU A 155 23.63 -6.14 -2.35
CA LEU A 155 23.49 -7.14 -1.29
C LEU A 155 22.42 -8.15 -1.71
N PRO A 156 22.80 -9.38 -2.12
CA PRO A 156 21.87 -10.44 -2.54
C PRO A 156 21.25 -11.14 -1.33
N LEU A 157 20.56 -10.39 -0.48
CA LEU A 157 19.97 -10.92 0.74
C LEU A 157 18.86 -11.93 0.46
N ARG A 158 18.64 -12.87 1.39
CA ARG A 158 17.50 -13.78 1.40
C ARG A 158 16.19 -12.98 1.44
N ALA A 159 15.19 -13.39 0.67
CA ALA A 159 13.90 -12.70 0.64
C ALA A 159 13.28 -12.64 2.05
N GLY A 160 12.81 -11.46 2.48
CA GLY A 160 12.21 -11.28 3.80
C GLY A 160 13.21 -11.05 4.94
N SER A 161 14.52 -10.97 4.67
CA SER A 161 15.56 -10.73 5.69
C SER A 161 15.97 -9.25 5.84
N ASP A 162 15.22 -8.31 5.23
CA ASP A 162 15.56 -6.88 5.19
C ASP A 162 15.69 -6.25 6.59
N ALA A 163 14.84 -6.63 7.54
CA ALA A 163 14.96 -6.17 8.94
C ALA A 163 16.28 -6.61 9.59
N ALA A 164 16.69 -7.87 9.40
CA ALA A 164 17.97 -8.37 9.91
C ALA A 164 19.16 -7.62 9.29
N MET A 165 19.09 -7.34 7.98
CA MET A 165 20.11 -6.53 7.31
C MET A 165 20.24 -5.13 7.92
N CYS A 166 19.11 -4.47 8.21
CA CYS A 166 19.13 -3.16 8.84
C CYS A 166 19.75 -3.21 10.25
N PHE A 167 19.49 -4.26 11.03
CA PHE A 167 20.18 -4.48 12.30
C PHE A 167 21.70 -4.58 12.12
N GLY A 168 22.17 -5.31 11.11
CA GLY A 168 23.60 -5.40 10.81
C GLY A 168 24.23 -4.05 10.47
N TRP A 169 23.52 -3.20 9.73
CA TRP A 169 24.00 -1.84 9.45
C TRP A 169 24.05 -0.99 10.72
N LEU A 170 22.98 -1.01 11.52
CA LEU A 170 22.93 -0.28 12.79
C LEU A 170 24.02 -0.76 13.76
N LYS A 171 24.32 -2.06 13.79
CA LYS A 171 25.39 -2.63 14.61
C LYS A 171 26.74 -2.00 14.28
N VAL A 172 27.08 -1.94 12.99
CA VAL A 172 28.33 -1.32 12.51
C VAL A 172 28.35 0.18 12.83
N ILE A 173 27.25 0.88 12.53
CA ILE A 173 27.16 2.33 12.73
C ILE A 173 27.30 2.71 14.20
N ILE A 174 26.68 1.95 15.11
CA ILE A 174 26.71 2.21 16.55
C ILE A 174 28.08 1.83 17.15
N ASP A 175 28.59 0.63 16.86
CA ASP A 175 29.88 0.15 17.38
C ASP A 175 31.05 1.06 16.96
N GLU A 176 31.06 1.49 15.70
CA GLU A 176 32.11 2.35 15.15
C GLU A 176 31.89 3.84 15.48
N GLY A 177 30.75 4.19 16.09
CA GLY A 177 30.42 5.56 16.47
C GLY A 177 30.21 6.50 15.28
N LEU A 178 29.67 5.98 14.17
CA LEU A 178 29.43 6.70 12.90
C LEU A 178 28.10 7.48 12.87
N TYR A 179 27.27 7.36 13.90
CA TYR A 179 26.02 8.11 14.01
C TYR A 179 26.24 9.56 14.44
N ASP A 180 25.28 10.43 14.13
CA ASP A 180 25.21 11.81 14.58
C ASP A 180 24.87 11.86 16.09
N LYS A 181 25.92 12.02 16.91
CA LYS A 181 25.80 12.04 18.38
C LYS A 181 24.99 13.23 18.89
N GLU A 182 25.03 14.38 18.22
CA GLU A 182 24.28 15.56 18.64
C GLU A 182 22.80 15.37 18.35
N PHE A 183 22.45 14.90 17.15
CA PHE A 183 21.08 14.58 16.81
C PHE A 183 20.51 13.50 17.73
N VAL A 184 21.26 12.43 18.00
CA VAL A 184 20.82 11.36 18.92
C VAL A 184 20.54 11.92 20.32
N ARG A 185 21.45 12.70 20.88
CA ARG A 185 21.28 13.31 22.22
C ARG A 185 20.07 14.24 22.28
N ASP A 186 19.92 15.11 21.28
CA ASP A 186 18.98 16.23 21.36
C ASP A 186 17.58 15.84 20.87
N TRP A 187 17.49 14.96 19.87
CA TRP A 187 16.28 14.70 19.09
C TRP A 187 15.78 13.26 19.11
N THR A 188 16.37 12.37 19.91
CA THR A 188 15.87 10.99 20.07
C THR A 188 15.49 10.66 21.52
N VAL A 189 14.71 9.59 21.69
CA VAL A 189 14.48 8.91 22.97
C VAL A 189 14.66 7.40 22.82
N GLY A 190 15.16 6.75 23.86
CA GLY A 190 15.34 5.29 23.91
C GLY A 190 16.56 4.76 23.17
N PHE A 191 17.57 5.59 22.91
CA PHE A 191 18.78 5.19 22.16
C PHE A 191 19.58 4.09 22.87
N GLU A 192 19.67 4.11 24.19
CA GLU A 192 20.41 3.12 24.96
C GLU A 192 19.77 1.73 24.82
N ALA A 193 18.47 1.62 25.12
CA ALA A 193 17.72 0.37 24.97
C ALA A 193 17.69 -0.12 23.51
N PHE A 194 17.62 0.81 22.55
CA PHE A 194 17.74 0.49 21.13
C PHE A 194 19.12 -0.06 20.77
N SER A 195 20.19 0.54 21.31
CA SER A 195 21.57 0.07 21.10
C SER A 195 21.79 -1.32 21.70
N GLU A 196 21.22 -1.60 22.88
CA GLU A 196 21.22 -2.93 23.50
C GLU A 196 20.51 -3.96 22.61
N ARG A 197 19.34 -3.62 22.06
CA ARG A 197 18.62 -4.48 21.10
C ARG A 197 19.43 -4.74 19.84
N VAL A 198 20.07 -3.71 19.27
CA VAL A 198 20.93 -3.87 18.09
C VAL A 198 22.12 -4.77 18.40
N ALA A 199 22.65 -4.76 19.63
CA ALA A 199 23.74 -5.64 20.04
C ALA A 199 23.39 -7.13 20.00
N GLU A 200 22.11 -7.51 20.03
CA GLU A 200 21.64 -8.89 19.84
C GLU A 200 21.83 -9.41 18.41
N PHE A 201 22.22 -8.55 17.47
CA PHE A 201 22.44 -8.85 16.04
C PHE A 201 23.90 -8.61 15.65
N PRO A 202 24.86 -9.41 16.16
CA PRO A 202 26.23 -9.37 15.69
C PRO A 202 26.28 -9.75 14.20
N LEU A 203 27.31 -9.27 13.48
CA LEU A 203 27.37 -9.43 12.02
C LEU A 203 27.39 -10.88 11.56
N GLU A 204 27.93 -11.80 12.36
CA GLU A 204 27.93 -13.24 12.08
C GLU A 204 26.49 -13.78 12.00
N ARG A 205 25.64 -13.37 12.94
CA ARG A 205 24.22 -13.73 12.96
C ARG A 205 23.49 -13.11 11.77
N VAL A 206 23.75 -11.84 11.47
CA VAL A 206 23.11 -11.15 10.33
C VAL A 206 23.53 -11.79 9.01
N ALA A 207 24.80 -12.18 8.87
CA ALA A 207 25.29 -12.87 7.69
C ALA A 207 24.58 -14.23 7.49
N GLU A 208 24.35 -14.99 8.56
CA GLU A 208 23.60 -16.25 8.51
C GLU A 208 22.13 -16.06 8.06
N ILE A 209 21.45 -15.07 8.66
CA ILE A 209 20.04 -14.77 8.37
C ILE A 209 19.84 -14.22 6.96
N THR A 210 20.78 -13.40 6.48
CA THR A 210 20.65 -12.72 5.19
C THR A 210 21.32 -13.47 4.05
N GLY A 211 22.24 -14.40 4.33
CA GLY A 211 23.10 -15.03 3.32
C GLY A 211 24.14 -14.08 2.70
N CYS A 212 24.34 -12.89 3.27
CA CYS A 212 25.33 -11.92 2.80
C CYS A 212 26.61 -11.97 3.65
N GLU A 213 27.77 -11.83 3.01
CA GLU A 213 29.07 -11.76 3.69
C GLU A 213 29.14 -10.58 4.67
N ALA A 214 29.60 -10.83 5.90
CA ALA A 214 29.69 -9.83 6.97
C ALA A 214 30.50 -8.59 6.57
N ASP A 215 31.62 -8.77 5.88
CA ASP A 215 32.46 -7.66 5.39
C ASP A 215 31.73 -6.77 4.39
N ARG A 216 30.87 -7.37 3.54
CA ARG A 216 30.08 -6.63 2.55
C ARG A 216 28.96 -5.85 3.21
N ILE A 217 28.33 -6.43 4.25
CA ILE A 217 27.34 -5.75 5.09
C ILE A 217 27.99 -4.53 5.75
N ALA A 218 29.15 -4.70 6.38
CA ALA A 218 29.87 -3.63 7.05
C ALA A 218 30.32 -2.52 6.08
N ALA A 219 30.83 -2.88 4.90
CA ALA A 219 31.21 -1.91 3.88
C ALA A 219 30.01 -1.06 3.42
N ALA A 220 28.86 -1.68 3.18
CA ALA A 220 27.64 -0.96 2.79
C ALA A 220 27.15 0.00 3.88
N ALA A 221 27.16 -0.45 5.15
CA ALA A 221 26.77 0.38 6.29
C ALA A 221 27.68 1.60 6.45
N ARG A 222 29.00 1.43 6.29
CA ARG A 222 29.96 2.54 6.32
C ARG A 222 29.72 3.52 5.18
N ILE A 223 29.51 3.05 3.94
CA ILE A 223 29.20 3.93 2.80
C ILE A 223 27.96 4.78 3.08
N TYR A 224 26.90 4.17 3.62
CA TYR A 224 25.68 4.89 3.99
C TYR A 224 25.92 5.92 5.09
N ALA A 225 26.63 5.58 6.15
CA ALA A 225 26.81 6.47 7.31
C ALA A 225 27.84 7.58 7.09
N THR A 226 28.83 7.39 6.21
CA THR A 226 29.91 8.37 6.00
C THR A 226 29.80 9.11 4.66
N GLY A 227 28.87 8.74 3.79
CA GLY A 227 28.67 9.35 2.47
C GLY A 227 28.09 10.77 2.50
N GLY A 228 27.68 11.26 3.68
CA GLY A 228 26.85 12.46 3.82
C GLY A 228 25.36 12.14 3.66
N PRO A 229 24.50 13.15 3.49
CA PRO A 229 23.04 12.96 3.44
C PRO A 229 22.63 11.85 2.47
N SER A 230 22.01 10.82 3.02
CA SER A 230 21.64 9.60 2.31
C SER A 230 20.13 9.36 2.44
N VAL A 231 19.55 8.76 1.41
CA VAL A 231 18.11 8.46 1.36
C VAL A 231 17.86 6.97 1.22
N ILE A 232 16.77 6.53 1.82
CA ILE A 232 16.20 5.18 1.65
C ILE A 232 14.83 5.36 1.02
N PRO A 233 14.68 5.47 -0.31
CA PRO A 233 13.38 5.69 -0.92
C PRO A 233 12.36 4.61 -0.56
N TRP A 234 11.09 5.01 -0.39
CA TRP A 234 10.01 4.06 -0.11
C TRP A 234 9.90 2.96 -1.18
N THR A 235 9.46 1.78 -0.74
CA THR A 235 9.28 0.57 -1.53
C THR A 235 8.26 -0.34 -0.85
N PRO A 236 7.43 -1.07 -1.61
CA PRO A 236 6.47 -2.02 -1.03
C PRO A 236 7.12 -3.30 -0.46
N ILE A 237 8.43 -3.50 -0.65
CA ILE A 237 9.10 -4.75 -0.26
C ILE A 237 9.03 -4.98 1.25
N THR A 238 9.36 -3.97 2.04
CA THR A 238 9.27 -4.02 3.50
C THR A 238 7.87 -3.79 4.03
N ASP A 239 6.90 -3.42 3.18
CA ASP A 239 5.48 -3.30 3.54
C ASP A 239 4.74 -4.65 3.48
N GLN A 240 5.41 -5.72 3.08
CA GLN A 240 4.76 -7.00 2.74
C GLN A 240 5.50 -8.17 3.38
N GLN A 241 5.96 -7.95 4.62
CA GLN A 241 6.79 -8.88 5.37
C GLN A 241 6.21 -9.14 6.76
N ARG A 242 6.41 -10.34 7.29
CA ARG A 242 6.06 -10.66 8.69
C ARG A 242 6.86 -9.87 9.74
N ASN A 243 7.93 -9.21 9.29
CA ASN A 243 8.76 -8.29 10.06
C ASN A 243 8.65 -6.85 9.55
N SER A 244 7.55 -6.51 8.87
CA SER A 244 7.35 -5.22 8.23
C SER A 244 7.46 -4.06 9.23
N THR A 245 6.79 -4.16 10.38
CA THR A 245 6.83 -3.10 11.40
C THR A 245 8.27 -2.83 11.83
N SER A 246 9.03 -3.89 12.08
CA SER A 246 10.43 -3.77 12.46
C SER A 246 11.30 -3.22 11.34
N ALA A 247 11.17 -3.72 10.11
CA ALA A 247 11.93 -3.22 8.95
C ALA A 247 11.71 -1.72 8.73
N ILE A 248 10.45 -1.27 8.78
CA ILE A 248 10.09 0.15 8.60
C ILE A 248 10.67 1.01 9.74
N ARG A 249 10.59 0.54 10.99
CA ARG A 249 11.18 1.23 12.14
C ARG A 249 12.70 1.28 12.09
N LEU A 250 13.36 0.25 11.55
CA LEU A 250 14.81 0.21 11.38
C LEU A 250 15.26 1.15 10.25
N HIS A 251 14.51 1.27 9.16
CA HIS A 251 14.74 2.33 8.16
C HIS A 251 14.62 3.72 8.79
N ALA A 252 13.58 3.94 9.61
CA ALA A 252 13.40 5.19 10.34
C ALA A 252 14.59 5.49 11.27
N ALA A 253 15.08 4.49 12.01
CA ALA A 253 16.23 4.62 12.88
C ALA A 253 17.53 4.93 12.11
N LEU A 254 17.81 4.23 11.00
CA LEU A 254 18.98 4.50 10.14
C LEU A 254 19.02 5.96 9.68
N ARG A 255 17.90 6.47 9.15
CA ARG A 255 17.77 7.87 8.72
C ARG A 255 17.98 8.84 9.88
N ALA A 256 17.37 8.54 11.03
CA ALA A 256 17.40 9.39 12.21
C ALA A 256 18.80 9.48 12.83
N ILE A 257 19.40 8.35 13.22
CA ILE A 257 20.66 8.37 13.95
C ILE A 257 21.82 8.87 13.08
N CYS A 258 21.75 8.74 11.76
CA CYS A 258 22.75 9.31 10.86
C CYS A 258 22.52 10.81 10.57
N GLY A 259 21.52 11.46 11.17
CA GLY A 259 21.27 12.89 10.99
C GLY A 259 20.70 13.27 9.62
N TYR A 260 20.04 12.33 8.93
CA TYR A 260 19.53 12.53 7.57
C TYR A 260 18.07 12.99 7.51
N LEU A 261 17.41 13.17 8.65
CA LEU A 261 16.04 13.67 8.71
C LEU A 261 15.99 15.19 8.52
N ASP A 262 15.17 15.59 7.55
CA ASP A 262 14.83 16.98 7.22
C ASP A 262 16.03 17.88 6.93
N VAL A 263 17.00 17.37 6.17
CA VAL A 263 18.18 18.12 5.69
C VAL A 263 18.30 18.03 4.16
N PRO A 264 18.97 18.99 3.50
CA PRO A 264 19.23 18.90 2.06
C PRO A 264 19.96 17.60 1.69
N GLY A 265 19.44 16.88 0.69
CA GLY A 265 19.97 15.57 0.27
C GLY A 265 19.62 14.39 1.19
N GLY A 266 18.90 14.65 2.29
CA GLY A 266 18.36 13.64 3.17
C GLY A 266 16.87 13.38 2.91
N GLU A 267 16.15 13.06 3.98
CA GLU A 267 14.74 12.66 3.98
C GLU A 267 13.87 13.83 4.42
N GLY A 268 13.18 14.48 3.48
CA GLY A 268 12.34 15.65 3.74
C GLY A 268 11.07 15.29 4.52
N LEU A 269 10.73 16.11 5.52
CA LEU A 269 9.50 15.98 6.31
C LEU A 269 8.42 16.93 5.79
N LEU A 270 7.86 16.65 4.61
CA LEU A 270 6.99 17.59 3.89
C LEU A 270 5.61 17.77 4.55
N GLY A 271 4.74 16.75 4.51
CA GLY A 271 3.40 16.83 5.11
C GLY A 271 2.40 17.63 4.25
N PHE A 272 1.42 18.28 4.90
CA PHE A 272 0.38 19.06 4.23
C PHE A 272 0.92 20.38 3.63
N ASN A 273 0.31 20.81 2.52
CA ASN A 273 0.51 22.17 2.01
C ASN A 273 -0.19 23.18 2.95
N PRO A 274 0.48 24.26 3.38
CA PRO A 274 -0.08 25.21 4.34
C PRO A 274 -1.20 26.09 3.75
N ASP A 275 -1.25 26.25 2.43
CA ASP A 275 -2.17 27.15 1.73
C ASP A 275 -3.41 26.42 1.18
N VAL A 276 -3.47 25.08 1.33
CA VAL A 276 -4.56 24.25 0.83
C VAL A 276 -5.18 23.45 1.96
N VAL A 277 -6.51 23.45 2.04
CA VAL A 277 -7.23 22.63 3.02
C VAL A 277 -6.97 21.15 2.71
N PRO A 278 -6.37 20.39 3.65
CA PRO A 278 -6.05 18.99 3.43
C PRO A 278 -7.33 18.13 3.42
N GLU A 279 -7.27 16.98 2.74
CA GLU A 279 -8.38 16.01 2.76
C GLU A 279 -8.80 15.67 4.20
N SER A 280 -7.86 15.57 5.14
CA SER A 280 -8.14 15.33 6.56
C SER A 280 -9.12 16.30 7.23
N ALA A 281 -9.22 17.54 6.74
CA ALA A 281 -10.23 18.48 7.23
C ALA A 281 -11.62 18.24 6.60
N ILE A 282 -11.67 17.60 5.43
CA ILE A 282 -12.90 17.21 4.74
C ILE A 282 -13.45 15.89 5.32
N GLU A 283 -12.57 14.95 5.69
CA GLU A 283 -12.93 13.60 6.15
C GLU A 283 -13.83 13.57 7.41
N ALA A 284 -13.87 14.61 8.24
CA ALA A 284 -14.74 14.74 9.42
C ALA A 284 -14.61 13.60 10.46
N HIS A 285 -13.37 13.18 10.77
CA HIS A 285 -13.10 12.11 11.73
C HIS A 285 -13.63 12.37 13.15
N GLU A 286 -13.74 13.63 13.55
CA GLU A 286 -14.33 14.06 14.82
C GLU A 286 -15.83 13.77 14.93
N ARG A 287 -16.53 13.64 13.79
CA ARG A 287 -17.97 13.32 13.75
C ARG A 287 -18.26 11.84 13.99
N LEU A 288 -17.28 10.95 13.78
CA LEU A 288 -17.44 9.53 14.10
C LEU A 288 -17.37 9.32 15.63
N PRO A 289 -18.44 8.81 16.28
CA PRO A 289 -18.46 8.61 17.72
C PRO A 289 -17.38 7.63 18.20
N GLN A 290 -16.87 7.82 19.43
CA GLN A 290 -15.86 6.93 19.99
C GLN A 290 -16.33 5.47 20.03
N SER A 291 -17.60 5.23 20.38
CA SER A 291 -18.20 3.90 20.38
C SER A 291 -18.21 3.20 19.02
N GLN A 292 -18.13 3.95 17.91
CA GLN A 292 -17.97 3.41 16.57
C GLN A 292 -16.49 3.26 16.21
N LYS A 293 -15.61 4.19 16.61
CA LYS A 293 -14.15 4.04 16.47
C LYS A 293 -13.65 2.76 17.16
N ASP A 294 -14.20 2.44 18.33
CA ASP A 294 -13.85 1.25 19.12
C ASP A 294 -14.26 -0.07 18.43
N LYS A 295 -15.24 -0.03 17.52
CA LYS A 295 -15.67 -1.21 16.74
C LYS A 295 -14.76 -1.49 15.53
N GLN A 296 -13.84 -0.59 15.18
CA GLN A 296 -13.05 -0.72 13.95
C GLN A 296 -12.37 -2.08 13.85
N LEU A 297 -12.66 -2.83 12.77
CA LEU A 297 -12.18 -4.20 12.63
C LEU A 297 -10.66 -4.28 12.64
N GLY A 298 -10.13 -5.15 13.49
CA GLY A 298 -8.69 -5.32 13.70
C GLY A 298 -8.07 -4.41 14.76
N ALA A 299 -8.81 -3.48 15.36
CA ALA A 299 -8.28 -2.61 16.42
C ALA A 299 -7.81 -3.37 17.68
N ASP A 300 -8.36 -4.55 17.95
CA ASP A 300 -7.96 -5.34 19.13
C ASP A 300 -6.68 -6.15 18.90
N THR A 301 -6.42 -6.56 17.66
CA THR A 301 -5.32 -7.49 17.32
C THR A 301 -4.19 -6.83 16.56
N HIS A 302 -4.49 -5.93 15.64
CA HIS A 302 -3.55 -5.30 14.70
C HIS A 302 -3.82 -3.79 14.58
N PRO A 303 -3.62 -3.01 15.67
CA PRO A 303 -4.13 -1.65 15.78
C PRO A 303 -3.36 -0.59 15.00
N VAL A 304 -2.18 -0.87 14.41
CA VAL A 304 -1.21 0.17 14.01
C VAL A 304 -1.82 1.33 13.21
N PHE A 305 -2.62 1.05 12.20
CA PHE A 305 -3.24 2.08 11.36
C PHE A 305 -4.72 2.33 11.68
N THR A 306 -5.23 1.81 12.80
CA THR A 306 -6.61 2.02 13.28
C THR A 306 -6.74 3.32 14.10
N TYR A 307 -7.97 3.72 14.45
CA TYR A 307 -8.20 4.80 15.41
C TYR A 307 -7.54 4.56 16.76
N ARG A 308 -7.50 3.31 17.24
CA ARG A 308 -6.83 2.95 18.50
C ARG A 308 -5.31 3.15 18.40
N GLY A 309 -4.68 2.63 17.35
CA GLY A 309 -3.22 2.73 17.18
C GLY A 309 -2.70 4.14 16.93
N THR A 310 -3.56 5.02 16.41
CA THR A 310 -3.21 6.41 16.12
C THR A 310 -3.70 7.39 17.19
N ALA A 311 -4.37 6.92 18.25
CA ALA A 311 -4.95 7.77 19.28
C ALA A 311 -3.92 8.69 19.98
N ALA A 312 -2.75 8.14 20.32
CA ALA A 312 -1.64 8.87 20.94
C ALA A 312 -1.04 9.95 20.03
N LEU A 313 -1.32 9.92 18.72
CA LEU A 313 -0.84 10.90 17.75
C LEU A 313 -1.73 12.14 17.66
N ARG A 314 -2.93 12.17 18.26
CA ARG A 314 -3.88 13.30 18.10
C ARG A 314 -3.30 14.65 18.50
N GLU A 315 -2.81 14.78 19.73
CA GLU A 315 -2.21 16.02 20.21
C GLU A 315 -0.89 16.37 19.50
N PRO A 316 0.06 15.42 19.29
CA PRO A 316 1.26 15.70 18.51
C PRO A 316 0.98 16.20 17.08
N THR A 317 0.03 15.57 16.40
CA THR A 317 -0.39 15.91 15.04
C THR A 317 -1.04 17.30 15.02
N LYS A 318 -1.87 17.63 16.01
CA LYS A 318 -2.47 18.96 16.17
C LYS A 318 -1.41 20.04 16.42
N ARG A 319 -0.41 19.76 17.25
CA ARG A 319 0.71 20.66 17.51
C ARG A 319 1.50 20.99 16.24
N VAL A 320 1.74 20.00 15.40
CA VAL A 320 2.62 20.13 14.22
C VAL A 320 1.88 20.63 12.98
N TRP A 321 0.67 20.14 12.72
CA TRP A 321 -0.08 20.42 11.50
C TRP A 321 -1.41 21.13 11.72
N GLY A 322 -1.82 21.39 12.96
CA GLY A 322 -3.10 22.03 13.26
C GLY A 322 -4.32 21.10 13.17
N HIS A 323 -4.14 19.81 12.88
CA HIS A 323 -5.22 18.83 12.72
C HIS A 323 -5.06 17.68 13.72
N GLU A 324 -6.12 17.28 14.42
CA GLU A 324 -6.06 16.10 15.31
C GLU A 324 -5.98 14.78 14.54
N TYR A 325 -6.65 14.74 13.39
CA TYR A 325 -6.77 13.54 12.56
C TYR A 325 -6.02 13.68 11.24
N ALA A 326 -4.69 13.81 11.26
CA ALA A 326 -3.93 13.79 10.01
C ALA A 326 -3.92 12.38 9.42
N ASN A 327 -4.39 12.28 8.18
CA ASN A 327 -4.35 11.08 7.38
C ASN A 327 -3.25 11.23 6.31
N LEU A 328 -2.18 10.45 6.45
CA LEU A 328 -1.06 10.48 5.49
C LEU A 328 -1.16 9.26 4.56
N VAL A 329 -1.14 9.49 3.25
CA VAL A 329 -1.24 8.47 2.20
C VAL A 329 -2.50 7.61 2.35
N MET A 330 -3.58 8.17 2.88
CA MET A 330 -4.79 7.43 3.23
C MET A 330 -4.56 6.25 4.19
N GLY A 331 -3.37 6.17 4.81
CA GLY A 331 -2.88 5.05 5.58
C GLY A 331 -3.23 5.10 7.06
N SER A 332 -4.16 5.97 7.46
CA SER A 332 -4.55 6.16 8.85
C SER A 332 -6.06 5.99 9.07
N TYR A 333 -6.38 5.51 10.26
CA TYR A 333 -7.73 5.16 10.70
C TYR A 333 -8.45 4.18 9.76
N MET A 334 -7.70 3.19 9.23
CA MET A 334 -8.21 2.08 8.43
C MET A 334 -8.55 0.89 9.33
N ALA A 335 -9.55 0.10 8.94
CA ALA A 335 -9.72 -1.25 9.46
C ALA A 335 -8.63 -2.19 8.88
N ASN A 336 -8.32 -3.27 9.59
CA ASN A 336 -7.44 -4.31 9.07
C ASN A 336 -8.16 -5.09 7.94
N PRO A 337 -7.57 -5.25 6.75
CA PRO A 337 -8.23 -5.93 5.64
C PRO A 337 -8.62 -7.38 5.95
N SER A 338 -7.72 -8.18 6.54
CA SER A 338 -7.99 -9.59 6.85
C SER A 338 -9.10 -9.72 7.91
N ALA A 339 -9.09 -8.90 8.96
CA ALA A 339 -10.18 -8.84 9.94
C ALA A 339 -11.51 -8.43 9.29
N THR A 340 -11.48 -7.48 8.34
CA THR A 340 -12.67 -7.02 7.61
C THR A 340 -13.28 -8.15 6.78
N PHE A 341 -12.47 -8.89 6.01
CA PHE A 341 -12.97 -10.01 5.21
C PHE A 341 -13.45 -11.19 6.05
N ARG A 342 -12.85 -11.45 7.24
CA ARG A 342 -13.37 -12.44 8.19
C ARG A 342 -14.73 -12.02 8.76
N ALA A 343 -14.91 -10.77 9.14
CA ALA A 343 -16.21 -10.27 9.60
C ALA A 343 -17.29 -10.32 8.51
N MET A 344 -16.91 -10.01 7.27
CA MET A 344 -17.79 -10.16 6.11
C MET A 344 -18.19 -11.62 5.86
N ALA A 345 -17.24 -12.56 5.92
CA ALA A 345 -17.50 -13.98 5.63
C ALA A 345 -18.25 -14.70 6.76
N ASP A 346 -17.84 -14.44 8.01
CA ASP A 346 -18.19 -15.28 9.16
C ASP A 346 -19.07 -14.53 10.18
N GLY A 347 -19.25 -13.21 10.03
CA GLY A 347 -20.10 -12.39 10.90
C GLY A 347 -19.53 -12.08 12.28
N VAL A 348 -18.21 -12.27 12.48
CA VAL A 348 -17.50 -12.11 13.76
C VAL A 348 -16.39 -11.05 13.61
N PRO A 349 -16.26 -10.08 14.54
CA PRO A 349 -17.00 -9.94 15.81
C PRO A 349 -18.44 -9.43 15.66
N TYR A 350 -18.80 -8.90 14.49
CA TYR A 350 -20.15 -8.51 14.11
C TYR A 350 -20.33 -8.63 12.59
N PRO A 351 -21.56 -8.68 12.07
CA PRO A 351 -21.81 -8.83 10.65
C PRO A 351 -21.44 -7.57 9.86
N VAL A 352 -20.67 -7.75 8.78
CA VAL A 352 -20.53 -6.77 7.68
C VAL A 352 -21.36 -7.28 6.51
N LYS A 353 -22.30 -6.45 6.04
CA LYS A 353 -23.35 -6.83 5.08
C LYS A 353 -23.48 -5.92 3.87
N ALA A 354 -22.86 -4.75 3.90
CA ALA A 354 -22.67 -3.92 2.72
C ALA A 354 -21.18 -3.73 2.45
N PHE A 355 -20.74 -3.93 1.21
CA PHE A 355 -19.35 -3.75 0.82
C PHE A 355 -19.25 -2.93 -0.47
N PHE A 356 -18.67 -1.73 -0.36
CA PHE A 356 -18.45 -0.88 -1.53
C PHE A 356 -16.99 -0.93 -1.96
N VAL A 357 -16.76 -1.00 -3.27
CA VAL A 357 -15.43 -1.10 -3.85
C VAL A 357 -15.26 -0.01 -4.91
N LEU A 358 -14.28 0.87 -4.75
CA LEU A 358 -14.07 2.01 -5.65
C LEU A 358 -12.65 2.01 -6.20
N GLY A 359 -12.50 1.84 -7.52
CA GLY A 359 -11.20 1.84 -8.20
C GLY A 359 -10.23 0.77 -7.67
N ASN A 360 -10.76 -0.34 -7.15
CA ASN A 360 -9.99 -1.43 -6.56
C ASN A 360 -10.55 -2.79 -6.99
N ASN A 361 -9.69 -3.75 -7.29
CA ASN A 361 -10.10 -5.13 -7.55
C ASN A 361 -9.91 -5.95 -6.27
N ALA A 362 -10.72 -5.63 -5.24
CA ALA A 362 -10.57 -6.12 -3.87
C ALA A 362 -10.38 -7.64 -3.76
N LEU A 363 -11.05 -8.43 -4.60
CA LEU A 363 -10.90 -9.89 -4.62
C LEU A 363 -9.45 -10.37 -4.85
N MET A 364 -8.66 -9.60 -5.60
CA MET A 364 -7.30 -9.96 -6.01
C MET A 364 -6.21 -9.09 -5.39
N SER A 365 -6.57 -8.04 -4.65
CA SER A 365 -5.62 -7.02 -4.17
C SER A 365 -5.15 -7.22 -2.72
N TYR A 366 -5.65 -8.25 -2.04
CA TYR A 366 -5.23 -8.65 -0.69
C TYR A 366 -4.87 -10.15 -0.66
N ALA A 367 -4.51 -10.68 0.51
CA ALA A 367 -4.23 -12.11 0.71
C ALA A 367 -5.51 -12.94 0.88
N ASN A 368 -5.40 -14.27 0.74
CA ASN A 368 -6.49 -15.22 0.96
C ASN A 368 -7.73 -14.93 0.10
N MET A 369 -7.57 -14.95 -1.23
CA MET A 369 -8.66 -14.74 -2.19
C MET A 369 -9.88 -15.64 -1.92
N GLN A 370 -9.66 -16.86 -1.41
CA GLN A 370 -10.74 -17.79 -1.07
C GLN A 370 -11.62 -17.26 0.07
N LEU A 371 -11.03 -16.65 1.11
CA LEU A 371 -11.78 -15.95 2.15
C LEU A 371 -12.55 -14.76 1.57
N ILE A 372 -11.90 -13.94 0.73
CA ILE A 372 -12.53 -12.74 0.16
C ILE A 372 -13.69 -13.13 -0.75
N HIS A 373 -13.57 -14.24 -1.49
CA HIS A 373 -14.68 -14.78 -2.29
C HIS A 373 -15.88 -15.15 -1.43
N ARG A 374 -15.67 -15.91 -0.34
CA ARG A 374 -16.74 -16.21 0.64
C ARG A 374 -17.33 -14.93 1.23
N ALA A 375 -16.48 -13.97 1.57
CA ALA A 375 -16.86 -12.67 2.12
C ALA A 375 -17.80 -11.91 1.17
N MET A 376 -17.48 -11.86 -0.13
CA MET A 376 -18.30 -11.24 -1.17
C MET A 376 -19.68 -11.91 -1.31
N HIS A 377 -19.73 -13.24 -1.23
CA HIS A 377 -20.98 -14.01 -1.29
C HIS A 377 -21.88 -13.84 -0.06
N ALA A 378 -21.29 -13.53 1.10
CA ALA A 378 -22.02 -13.33 2.36
C ALA A 378 -22.67 -11.94 2.51
N GLN A 379 -22.50 -11.05 1.52
CA GLN A 379 -23.01 -9.67 1.56
C GLN A 379 -24.44 -9.54 1.04
N ASP A 380 -25.21 -8.66 1.68
CA ASP A 380 -26.55 -8.26 1.25
C ASP A 380 -26.49 -7.16 0.19
N LEU A 381 -25.39 -6.40 0.11
CA LEU A 381 -25.16 -5.38 -0.91
C LEU A 381 -23.66 -5.27 -1.25
N VAL A 382 -23.33 -5.38 -2.53
CA VAL A 382 -22.00 -5.09 -3.06
C VAL A 382 -22.12 -4.08 -4.20
N VAL A 383 -21.43 -2.96 -4.08
CA VAL A 383 -21.39 -1.90 -5.11
C VAL A 383 -19.96 -1.74 -5.57
N VAL A 384 -19.74 -1.77 -6.88
CA VAL A 384 -18.40 -1.66 -7.47
C VAL A 384 -18.37 -0.48 -8.45
N HIS A 385 -17.54 0.51 -8.18
CA HIS A 385 -17.31 1.66 -9.07
C HIS A 385 -16.01 1.46 -9.85
N GLU A 386 -16.12 1.20 -11.15
CA GLU A 386 -15.06 0.55 -11.92
C GLU A 386 -15.12 0.87 -13.43
N HIS A 387 -14.02 0.66 -14.15
CA HIS A 387 -13.95 0.82 -15.61
C HIS A 387 -14.33 -0.44 -16.37
N MET A 388 -14.04 -1.62 -15.80
CA MET A 388 -14.13 -2.91 -16.49
C MET A 388 -14.89 -3.93 -15.64
N MET A 389 -15.38 -5.01 -16.27
CA MET A 389 -15.99 -6.13 -15.55
C MET A 389 -14.90 -7.00 -14.88
N THR A 390 -14.21 -6.43 -13.89
CA THR A 390 -13.15 -7.08 -13.11
C THR A 390 -13.70 -8.29 -12.32
N PRO A 391 -12.84 -9.20 -11.85
CA PRO A 391 -13.27 -10.32 -10.99
C PRO A 391 -14.06 -9.86 -9.75
N THR A 392 -13.75 -8.70 -9.18
CA THR A 392 -14.57 -8.10 -8.11
C THR A 392 -15.93 -7.61 -8.62
N ALA A 393 -15.96 -6.90 -9.76
CA ALA A 393 -17.21 -6.39 -10.36
C ALA A 393 -18.17 -7.53 -10.76
N GLN A 394 -17.65 -8.68 -11.18
CA GLN A 394 -18.45 -9.87 -11.51
C GLN A 394 -19.25 -10.42 -10.32
N LEU A 395 -18.83 -10.09 -9.09
CA LEU A 395 -19.50 -10.47 -7.85
C LEU A 395 -20.37 -9.34 -7.27
N ALA A 396 -20.56 -8.22 -7.97
CA ALA A 396 -21.32 -7.09 -7.47
C ALA A 396 -22.85 -7.30 -7.55
N ASP A 397 -23.60 -6.48 -6.82
CA ASP A 397 -25.02 -6.22 -7.09
C ASP A 397 -25.17 -5.08 -8.09
N PHE A 398 -24.32 -4.07 -7.97
CA PHE A 398 -24.25 -2.93 -8.88
C PHE A 398 -22.83 -2.69 -9.35
N VAL A 399 -22.67 -2.48 -10.66
CA VAL A 399 -21.42 -1.96 -11.23
C VAL A 399 -21.69 -0.58 -11.81
N LEU A 400 -21.01 0.42 -11.25
CA LEU A 400 -21.16 1.83 -11.61
C LEU A 400 -19.98 2.27 -12.49
N PRO A 401 -20.23 2.90 -13.65
CA PRO A 401 -19.19 3.27 -14.59
C PRO A 401 -18.40 4.48 -14.08
N GLY A 402 -17.11 4.27 -13.79
CA GLY A 402 -16.23 5.36 -13.37
C GLY A 402 -15.64 6.15 -14.52
N ASP A 403 -15.46 7.47 -14.33
CA ASP A 403 -14.66 8.32 -15.20
C ASP A 403 -13.18 7.92 -15.22
N SER A 404 -12.48 8.28 -16.30
CA SER A 404 -11.04 8.04 -16.47
C SER A 404 -10.24 9.30 -16.12
N TRP A 405 -8.94 9.16 -15.90
CA TRP A 405 -8.04 10.27 -15.59
C TRP A 405 -7.97 11.35 -16.70
N LEU A 406 -8.30 11.00 -17.95
CA LEU A 406 -8.42 11.95 -19.07
C LEU A 406 -9.76 12.71 -19.08
N GLU A 407 -10.73 12.24 -18.30
CA GLU A 407 -12.12 12.66 -18.39
C GLU A 407 -12.54 13.60 -17.26
N ARG A 408 -11.62 13.97 -16.37
CA ARG A 408 -11.92 14.74 -15.16
C ARG A 408 -10.81 15.74 -14.81
N PRO A 409 -11.16 16.88 -14.19
CA PRO A 409 -10.17 17.73 -13.55
C PRO A 409 -9.66 17.06 -12.27
N HIS A 410 -8.40 17.30 -11.92
CA HIS A 410 -7.82 16.69 -10.74
C HIS A 410 -6.78 17.59 -10.05
N MET A 411 -7.03 17.85 -8.77
CA MET A 411 -6.08 18.46 -7.84
C MET A 411 -5.40 17.38 -7.01
N MET A 412 -4.17 16.99 -7.37
CA MET A 412 -3.37 16.03 -6.61
C MET A 412 -2.62 16.75 -5.50
N ASP A 413 -3.00 16.53 -4.25
CA ASP A 413 -2.36 17.13 -3.07
C ASP A 413 -1.25 16.26 -2.44
N GLY A 414 -0.91 15.15 -3.08
CA GLY A 414 0.05 14.18 -2.57
C GLY A 414 -0.43 13.39 -1.35
N PHE A 415 -1.74 13.37 -1.07
CA PHE A 415 -2.38 12.65 0.04
C PHE A 415 -1.75 12.96 1.39
N GLY A 416 -1.34 14.22 1.58
CA GLY A 416 -0.63 14.70 2.77
C GLY A 416 0.79 14.16 2.96
N TRP A 417 1.31 13.34 2.04
CA TRP A 417 2.71 12.92 2.08
C TRP A 417 3.65 14.05 1.68
N THR A 418 3.26 14.81 0.67
CA THR A 418 4.02 15.95 0.14
C THR A 418 3.19 17.21 0.20
N ASN A 419 3.82 18.35 0.40
CA ASN A 419 3.19 19.66 0.37
C ASN A 419 3.08 20.25 -1.06
N VAL A 420 3.15 19.38 -2.07
CA VAL A 420 3.14 19.73 -3.49
C VAL A 420 1.75 19.46 -4.05
N ILE A 421 1.14 20.49 -4.61
CA ILE A 421 -0.12 20.39 -5.35
C ILE A 421 0.21 20.31 -6.83
N ARG A 422 -0.37 19.32 -7.52
CA ARG A 422 -0.29 19.19 -8.98
C ARG A 422 -1.67 19.27 -9.58
N THR A 423 -1.78 19.99 -10.68
CA THR A 423 -3.04 20.15 -11.40
C THR A 423 -3.05 19.26 -12.63
N SER A 424 -4.23 18.77 -12.99
CA SER A 424 -4.47 18.04 -14.23
C SER A 424 -5.81 18.50 -14.78
N GLU A 425 -5.77 19.01 -16.01
CA GLU A 425 -6.94 19.47 -16.74
C GLU A 425 -7.74 18.29 -17.30
N GLN A 426 -9.04 18.50 -17.47
CA GLN A 426 -9.90 17.57 -18.17
C GLN A 426 -9.61 17.63 -19.68
N ALA A 427 -9.10 16.53 -20.26
CA ALA A 427 -8.75 16.47 -21.67
C ALA A 427 -9.94 16.14 -22.58
N MET A 428 -10.94 15.42 -22.06
CA MET A 428 -12.16 15.05 -22.79
C MET A 428 -13.36 14.90 -21.85
N ALA A 429 -14.57 14.94 -22.40
CA ALA A 429 -15.77 14.64 -21.62
C ALA A 429 -15.82 13.14 -21.26
N PRO A 430 -16.39 12.76 -20.09
CA PRO A 430 -16.63 11.35 -19.75
C PRO A 430 -17.49 10.66 -20.81
N LEU A 431 -17.09 9.45 -21.19
CA LEU A 431 -17.84 8.66 -22.17
C LEU A 431 -19.11 8.06 -21.55
N GLY A 432 -20.19 8.02 -22.34
CA GLY A 432 -21.45 7.40 -21.92
C GLY A 432 -22.05 8.09 -20.69
N GLU A 433 -22.26 7.32 -19.63
CA GLU A 433 -22.75 7.79 -18.34
C GLU A 433 -21.69 7.69 -17.24
N CYS A 434 -20.40 7.66 -17.57
CA CYS A 434 -19.33 7.62 -16.58
C CYS A 434 -19.38 8.83 -15.63
N ARG A 435 -19.20 8.61 -14.32
CA ARG A 435 -19.14 9.66 -13.28
C ARG A 435 -17.91 9.47 -12.38
N GLY A 436 -17.53 10.54 -11.69
CA GLY A 436 -16.47 10.52 -10.68
C GLY A 436 -16.95 9.95 -9.34
N VAL A 437 -15.99 9.58 -8.49
CA VAL A 437 -16.30 9.02 -7.17
C VAL A 437 -16.84 10.07 -6.20
N TYR A 438 -16.51 11.35 -6.38
CA TYR A 438 -17.09 12.43 -5.59
C TYR A 438 -18.61 12.52 -5.80
N GLU A 439 -19.06 12.48 -7.05
CA GLU A 439 -20.46 12.53 -7.42
C GLU A 439 -21.24 11.35 -6.81
N PHE A 440 -20.65 10.15 -6.83
CA PHE A 440 -21.22 8.96 -6.17
C PHE A 440 -21.44 9.19 -4.67
N TRP A 441 -20.41 9.64 -3.94
CA TRP A 441 -20.52 9.87 -2.50
C TRP A 441 -21.47 11.00 -2.15
N ARG A 442 -21.41 12.11 -2.89
CA ARG A 442 -22.31 13.24 -2.73
C ARG A 442 -23.77 12.82 -2.92
N GLU A 443 -24.07 12.10 -4.00
CA GLU A 443 -25.44 11.67 -4.29
C GLU A 443 -25.97 10.73 -3.20
N LEU A 444 -25.14 9.82 -2.71
CA LEU A 444 -25.48 8.94 -1.59
C LEU A 444 -25.69 9.75 -0.29
N ALA A 445 -24.82 10.72 -0.01
CA ALA A 445 -24.94 11.60 1.16
C ALA A 445 -26.27 12.36 1.18
N HIS A 446 -26.69 12.95 0.05
CA HIS A 446 -27.99 13.61 -0.05
C HIS A 446 -29.17 12.65 0.19
N ARG A 447 -29.09 11.40 -0.28
CA ARG A 447 -30.11 10.37 -0.03
C ARG A 447 -30.17 9.88 1.42
N PHE A 448 -29.11 10.10 2.19
CA PHE A 448 -29.04 9.84 3.63
C PHE A 448 -29.32 11.08 4.49
N GLY A 449 -29.68 12.21 3.88
CA GLY A 449 -29.96 13.45 4.60
C GLY A 449 -28.71 14.24 5.03
N PHE A 450 -27.52 13.87 4.55
CA PHE A 450 -26.25 14.56 4.85
C PHE A 450 -25.95 15.69 3.86
N GLY A 451 -26.96 16.24 3.18
CA GLY A 451 -26.77 17.24 2.12
C GLY A 451 -26.10 18.54 2.61
N GLU A 452 -26.37 18.96 3.84
CA GLU A 452 -25.72 20.13 4.45
C GLU A 452 -24.23 19.89 4.74
N ASP A 453 -23.84 18.64 5.01
CA ASP A 453 -22.44 18.25 5.18
C ASP A 453 -21.72 18.11 3.83
N PHE A 454 -22.43 18.07 2.69
CA PHE A 454 -21.88 18.00 1.33
C PHE A 454 -22.35 19.19 0.46
N PRO A 455 -22.00 20.44 0.84
CA PRO A 455 -22.53 21.64 0.18
C PRO A 455 -21.99 21.83 -1.25
N TRP A 456 -20.87 21.19 -1.59
CA TRP A 456 -20.21 21.37 -2.89
C TRP A 456 -20.93 20.61 -3.99
N ARG A 457 -21.41 21.32 -5.00
CA ARG A 457 -22.27 20.76 -6.07
C ARG A 457 -21.56 19.71 -6.95
N ASN A 458 -20.25 19.80 -7.07
CA ASN A 458 -19.37 18.94 -7.88
C ASN A 458 -17.95 18.98 -7.29
N VAL A 459 -17.02 18.18 -7.84
CA VAL A 459 -15.65 18.08 -7.32
C VAL A 459 -14.88 19.41 -7.41
N GLU A 460 -15.10 20.20 -8.45
CA GLU A 460 -14.44 21.51 -8.61
C GLU A 460 -14.85 22.50 -7.52
N ALA A 461 -16.15 22.53 -7.15
CA ALA A 461 -16.60 23.35 -6.02
C ALA A 461 -15.97 22.91 -4.68
N LEU A 462 -15.59 21.63 -4.54
CA LEU A 462 -14.81 21.17 -3.39
C LEU A 462 -13.35 21.63 -3.52
N TYR A 463 -12.76 21.63 -4.71
CA TYR A 463 -11.43 22.20 -4.93
C TYR A 463 -11.40 23.70 -4.61
N ASP A 464 -12.44 24.47 -4.96
CA ASP A 464 -12.57 25.89 -4.61
C ASP A 464 -12.52 26.09 -3.07
N GLU A 465 -13.27 25.29 -2.31
CA GLU A 465 -13.21 25.33 -0.84
C GLU A 465 -11.80 24.99 -0.34
N ARG A 466 -11.15 24.02 -0.96
CA ARG A 466 -9.79 23.62 -0.57
C ARG A 466 -8.75 24.70 -0.86
N LEU A 467 -8.95 25.47 -1.93
CA LEU A 467 -8.06 26.54 -2.38
C LEU A 467 -8.39 27.91 -1.77
N ARG A 468 -9.42 28.03 -0.93
CA ARG A 468 -9.90 29.30 -0.38
C ARG A 468 -8.81 30.22 0.21
N ALA A 469 -7.75 29.65 0.79
CA ALA A 469 -6.67 30.43 1.41
C ALA A 469 -5.67 30.99 0.38
N THR A 470 -5.62 30.43 -0.83
CA THR A 470 -4.83 30.94 -1.96
C THR A 470 -5.44 32.18 -2.60
N GLY A 471 -6.74 32.41 -2.39
CA GLY A 471 -7.51 33.48 -3.04
C GLY A 471 -7.90 33.18 -4.49
N LEU A 472 -7.64 31.97 -4.98
CA LEU A 472 -8.01 31.50 -6.32
C LEU A 472 -9.10 30.41 -6.21
N ASP A 473 -10.00 30.39 -7.19
CA ASP A 473 -10.85 29.23 -7.47
C ASP A 473 -10.07 28.20 -8.31
N TRP A 474 -10.64 27.03 -8.52
CA TRP A 474 -10.01 25.93 -9.26
C TRP A 474 -9.59 26.36 -10.67
N GLU A 475 -10.48 27.02 -11.41
CA GLU A 475 -10.24 27.47 -12.78
C GLU A 475 -9.01 28.39 -12.85
N ALA A 476 -8.96 29.43 -12.02
CA ALA A 476 -7.82 30.34 -11.98
C ALA A 476 -6.54 29.63 -11.49
N PHE A 477 -6.66 28.71 -10.53
CA PHE A 477 -5.52 28.01 -9.95
C PHE A 477 -4.83 27.09 -10.96
N HIS A 478 -5.57 26.24 -11.67
CA HIS A 478 -4.95 25.31 -12.63
C HIS A 478 -4.39 26.02 -13.88
N GLN A 479 -4.99 27.14 -14.29
CA GLN A 479 -4.43 28.00 -15.36
C GLN A 479 -3.13 28.70 -14.94
N THR A 480 -2.95 28.95 -13.63
CA THR A 480 -1.77 29.63 -13.10
C THR A 480 -0.64 28.66 -12.78
N TYR A 481 -0.96 27.48 -12.25
CA TYR A 481 0.00 26.52 -11.71
C TYR A 481 -0.18 25.11 -12.27
N GLU A 482 0.85 24.57 -12.91
CA GLU A 482 0.98 23.12 -13.15
C GLU A 482 1.41 22.38 -11.86
N ILE A 483 2.34 23.00 -11.13
CA ILE A 483 2.85 22.55 -9.85
C ILE A 483 2.89 23.75 -8.91
N TYR A 484 2.24 23.62 -7.75
CA TYR A 484 2.26 24.60 -6.69
C TYR A 484 2.89 23.98 -5.44
N LEU A 485 3.96 24.59 -4.95
CA LEU A 485 4.69 24.14 -3.77
C LEU A 485 5.20 25.34 -2.98
N PRO A 486 5.25 25.26 -1.64
CA PRO A 486 5.87 26.31 -0.83
C PRO A 486 7.40 26.24 -0.97
N GLU A 487 8.07 27.30 -0.52
CA GLU A 487 9.53 27.33 -0.43
C GLU A 487 10.06 26.16 0.43
N PRO A 488 11.10 25.44 -0.03
CA PRO A 488 11.69 24.36 0.73
C PRO A 488 12.21 24.83 2.10
N ALA A 489 11.79 24.15 3.15
CA ALA A 489 12.24 24.38 4.52
C ALA A 489 12.74 23.07 5.13
N PHE A 490 13.78 23.16 5.97
CA PHE A 490 14.48 22.05 6.60
C PHE A 490 14.53 22.22 8.11
N ARG A 491 14.84 21.13 8.83
CA ARG A 491 14.89 21.05 10.29
C ARG A 491 13.62 21.60 10.96
N LYS A 492 12.46 21.33 10.38
CA LYS A 492 11.17 21.84 10.87
C LYS A 492 10.88 21.38 12.30
N TYR A 493 11.37 20.20 12.67
CA TYR A 493 11.28 19.66 14.02
C TYR A 493 11.96 20.54 15.08
N GLU A 494 12.93 21.40 14.73
CA GLU A 494 13.53 22.34 15.69
C GLU A 494 12.54 23.40 16.20
N ARG A 495 11.47 23.65 15.42
CA ARG A 495 10.43 24.65 15.76
C ARG A 495 9.25 24.04 16.50
N THR A 496 8.80 22.86 16.06
CA THR A 496 7.54 22.25 16.51
C THR A 496 7.73 20.97 17.31
N GLY A 497 8.96 20.46 17.39
CA GLY A 497 9.24 19.08 17.75
C GLY A 497 8.78 18.11 16.67
N PHE A 498 9.02 16.83 16.90
CA PHE A 498 8.44 15.78 16.06
C PHE A 498 6.95 15.57 16.38
N ALA A 499 6.13 15.07 15.44
CA ALA A 499 4.71 14.81 15.67
C ALA A 499 4.48 13.46 16.40
N THR A 500 5.26 13.25 17.45
CA THR A 500 5.23 12.08 18.36
C THR A 500 4.82 12.53 19.77
N PRO A 501 4.41 11.59 20.64
CA PRO A 501 4.13 11.88 22.05
C PRO A 501 5.27 12.62 22.76
N SER A 502 6.52 12.17 22.57
CA SER A 502 7.71 12.80 23.17
C SER A 502 8.14 14.13 22.53
N GLY A 503 7.66 14.43 21.31
CA GLY A 503 8.21 15.54 20.52
C GLY A 503 9.60 15.26 19.93
N LYS A 504 10.09 14.02 20.02
CA LYS A 504 11.38 13.52 19.52
C LYS A 504 11.20 12.28 18.64
N VAL A 505 12.27 11.81 18.00
CA VAL A 505 12.31 10.50 17.35
C VAL A 505 12.29 9.40 18.42
N GLU A 506 11.29 8.54 18.39
CA GLU A 506 11.08 7.43 19.32
C GLU A 506 11.70 6.14 18.80
N LEU A 507 13.00 5.94 19.08
CA LEU A 507 13.70 4.68 18.77
C LEU A 507 13.11 3.52 19.58
N ARG A 508 12.69 3.82 20.82
CA ARG A 508 11.77 3.02 21.62
C ARG A 508 10.38 3.66 21.57
N SER A 509 9.41 3.00 20.95
CA SER A 509 8.09 3.58 20.69
C SER A 509 7.19 3.47 21.91
N SER A 510 6.77 4.61 22.46
CA SER A 510 5.78 4.67 23.53
C SER A 510 4.42 4.14 23.08
N ILE A 511 4.04 4.41 21.84
CA ILE A 511 2.76 3.99 21.26
C ILE A 511 2.66 2.47 21.18
N LEU A 512 3.70 1.78 20.70
CA LEU A 512 3.69 0.32 20.63
C LEU A 512 3.69 -0.32 22.02
N GLU A 513 4.38 0.28 22.99
CA GLU A 513 4.31 -0.15 24.39
C GLU A 513 2.90 -0.07 24.95
N ASP A 514 2.22 1.07 24.78
CA ASP A 514 0.84 1.30 25.24
C ASP A 514 -0.16 0.35 24.57
N LEU A 515 0.13 -0.09 23.35
CA LEU A 515 -0.66 -1.07 22.61
C LEU A 515 -0.34 -2.52 23.00
N GLY A 516 0.67 -2.75 23.84
CA GLY A 516 1.06 -4.08 24.33
C GLY A 516 2.03 -4.85 23.42
N PHE A 517 2.69 -4.17 22.48
CA PHE A 517 3.71 -4.76 21.61
C PHE A 517 5.13 -4.48 22.11
N ASP A 518 6.13 -5.11 21.49
CA ASP A 518 7.53 -4.78 21.77
C ASP A 518 7.82 -3.33 21.31
N PRO A 519 8.22 -2.43 22.22
CA PRO A 519 8.52 -1.06 21.87
C PRO A 519 9.82 -0.90 21.07
N LEU A 520 10.61 -1.95 20.89
CA LEU A 520 11.82 -1.97 20.08
C LEU A 520 11.65 -2.90 18.87
N PRO A 521 12.29 -2.62 17.72
CA PRO A 521 12.27 -3.52 16.57
C PRO A 521 12.86 -4.89 16.92
N TYR A 522 12.42 -5.93 16.23
CA TYR A 522 12.91 -7.30 16.39
C TYR A 522 12.92 -8.05 15.04
N TYR A 523 13.48 -9.26 15.02
CA TYR A 523 13.41 -10.17 13.87
C TYR A 523 12.74 -11.48 14.26
N ARG A 524 11.78 -11.95 13.45
CA ARG A 524 11.10 -13.23 13.63
C ARG A 524 11.65 -14.18 12.57
N GLU A 525 12.45 -15.14 13.01
CA GLU A 525 12.96 -16.22 12.16
C GLU A 525 11.82 -16.92 11.43
N ALA A 526 12.03 -17.23 10.14
CA ALA A 526 11.04 -17.88 9.29
C ALA A 526 10.44 -19.14 9.95
N PRO A 527 9.16 -19.48 9.66
CA PRO A 527 8.59 -20.74 10.13
C PRO A 527 9.46 -21.95 9.73
N PRO A 528 9.45 -23.05 10.50
CA PRO A 528 10.27 -24.22 10.20
C PRO A 528 10.10 -24.70 8.76
N HIS A 529 11.22 -25.05 8.12
CA HIS A 529 11.24 -25.57 6.76
C HIS A 529 10.34 -26.82 6.64
N ASP A 530 9.45 -26.81 5.65
CA ASP A 530 8.57 -27.93 5.33
C ASP A 530 9.10 -28.61 4.06
N PRO A 531 9.60 -29.86 4.13
CA PRO A 531 10.17 -30.53 2.97
C PRO A 531 9.14 -30.78 1.85
N ARG A 532 7.85 -30.63 2.11
CA ARG A 532 6.79 -30.67 1.07
C ARG A 532 6.72 -29.41 0.23
N PHE A 533 7.38 -28.34 0.67
CA PHE A 533 7.43 -27.03 0.02
C PHE A 533 8.90 -26.54 0.02
N PRO A 534 9.77 -27.19 -0.77
CA PRO A 534 11.23 -26.99 -0.69
C PRO A 534 11.72 -25.67 -1.31
N LEU A 535 10.85 -24.92 -1.97
CA LEU A 535 11.16 -23.65 -2.61
C LEU A 535 10.49 -22.51 -1.84
N GLU A 536 10.96 -21.30 -2.05
CA GLU A 536 10.34 -20.08 -1.54
C GLU A 536 9.78 -19.24 -2.67
N LEU A 537 8.70 -18.51 -2.41
CA LEU A 537 8.12 -17.56 -3.35
C LEU A 537 8.42 -16.13 -2.94
N PHE A 538 8.75 -15.35 -3.95
CA PHE A 538 8.62 -13.90 -3.92
C PHE A 538 7.45 -13.50 -4.83
N MET A 539 6.42 -12.86 -4.25
CA MET A 539 5.30 -12.34 -5.03
C MET A 539 5.53 -10.87 -5.37
N GLY A 540 5.37 -10.52 -6.66
CA GLY A 540 5.55 -9.17 -7.17
C GLY A 540 6.48 -9.11 -8.38
N VAL A 541 7.38 -8.12 -8.40
CA VAL A 541 8.06 -7.60 -9.60
C VAL A 541 7.02 -7.08 -10.59
N ARG A 542 6.91 -5.75 -10.72
CA ARG A 542 5.95 -5.16 -11.66
C ARG A 542 6.38 -5.43 -13.10
N GLU A 543 5.39 -5.74 -13.93
CA GLU A 543 5.55 -5.97 -15.37
C GLU A 543 5.27 -4.66 -16.09
N ASP A 544 6.13 -4.30 -17.04
CA ASP A 544 6.14 -2.96 -17.64
C ASP A 544 4.84 -2.66 -18.41
N GLU A 545 4.12 -3.71 -18.86
CA GLU A 545 2.88 -3.63 -19.61
C GLU A 545 1.65 -3.31 -18.72
N PHE A 546 1.70 -3.61 -17.42
CA PHE A 546 0.51 -3.61 -16.56
C PHE A 546 0.72 -2.82 -15.27
N PHE A 547 -0.38 -2.31 -14.72
CA PHE A 547 -0.39 -1.70 -13.39
C PHE A 547 -1.33 -2.47 -12.47
N GLN A 548 -0.78 -3.17 -11.48
CA GLN A 548 -1.56 -4.05 -10.59
C GLN A 548 -2.38 -5.06 -11.40
N THR A 549 -3.71 -5.06 -11.26
CA THR A 549 -4.66 -5.86 -12.05
C THR A 549 -5.16 -5.12 -13.31
N GLY A 550 -4.81 -3.84 -13.49
CA GLY A 550 -5.27 -2.98 -14.57
C GLY A 550 -4.57 -3.20 -15.91
N HIS A 551 -5.07 -2.50 -16.93
CA HIS A 551 -4.55 -2.44 -18.32
C HIS A 551 -4.50 -3.74 -19.13
N ARG A 552 -4.88 -4.89 -18.56
CA ARG A 552 -4.91 -6.18 -19.27
C ARG A 552 -5.93 -6.23 -20.42
N HIS A 553 -6.88 -5.32 -20.48
CA HIS A 553 -7.85 -5.21 -21.57
C HIS A 553 -7.32 -4.40 -22.78
N VAL A 554 -6.16 -3.73 -22.65
CA VAL A 554 -5.57 -2.95 -23.75
C VAL A 554 -4.87 -3.91 -24.71
N PRO A 555 -5.33 -4.07 -25.97
CA PRO A 555 -4.84 -5.11 -26.87
C PRO A 555 -3.33 -5.09 -27.10
N GLU A 556 -2.74 -3.90 -27.24
CA GLU A 556 -1.31 -3.72 -27.51
C GLU A 556 -0.45 -4.13 -26.31
N LEU A 557 -0.90 -3.84 -25.10
CA LEU A 557 -0.21 -4.23 -23.86
C LEU A 557 -0.39 -5.73 -23.62
N ARG A 558 -1.60 -6.24 -23.85
CA ARG A 558 -1.93 -7.66 -23.73
C ARG A 558 -1.15 -8.53 -24.72
N ALA A 559 -0.95 -8.07 -25.94
CA ALA A 559 -0.17 -8.77 -26.97
C ALA A 559 1.32 -8.88 -26.62
N ARG A 560 1.88 -7.89 -25.90
CA ARG A 560 3.29 -7.92 -25.44
C ARG A 560 3.50 -8.92 -24.31
N LYS A 561 2.52 -9.07 -23.42
CA LYS A 561 2.56 -9.99 -22.29
C LYS A 561 1.26 -10.80 -22.19
N PRO A 562 1.12 -11.87 -23.01
CA PRO A 562 -0.11 -12.65 -23.10
C PRO A 562 -0.27 -13.66 -21.96
N GLU A 563 0.79 -14.08 -21.28
CA GLU A 563 0.67 -15.14 -20.28
C GLU A 563 1.30 -14.79 -18.94
N PRO A 564 0.70 -15.25 -17.81
CA PRO A 564 1.27 -15.10 -16.49
C PRO A 564 2.51 -15.99 -16.37
N GLN A 565 3.67 -15.38 -16.11
CA GLN A 565 4.95 -16.08 -16.11
C GLN A 565 5.60 -16.10 -14.73
N MET A 566 5.97 -17.28 -14.26
CA MET A 566 6.85 -17.45 -13.11
C MET A 566 8.31 -17.37 -13.54
N TYR A 567 9.20 -16.91 -12.65
CA TYR A 567 10.64 -16.95 -12.89
C TYR A 567 11.34 -17.91 -11.94
N ILE A 568 12.23 -18.74 -12.47
CA ILE A 568 12.95 -19.79 -11.74
C ILE A 568 14.40 -19.90 -12.24
N HIS A 569 15.33 -20.28 -11.37
CA HIS A 569 16.72 -20.58 -11.74
C HIS A 569 16.83 -21.88 -12.55
N ALA A 570 17.85 -21.99 -13.42
CA ALA A 570 18.04 -23.15 -14.29
C ALA A 570 18.21 -24.48 -13.54
N ASP A 571 18.95 -24.46 -12.43
CA ASP A 571 19.15 -25.66 -11.59
C ASP A 571 17.84 -26.13 -10.95
N ASP A 572 17.05 -25.21 -10.38
CA ASP A 572 15.79 -25.56 -9.73
C ASP A 572 14.75 -26.05 -10.76
N ALA A 573 14.76 -25.49 -11.98
CA ALA A 573 13.93 -25.96 -13.07
C ALA A 573 14.32 -27.39 -13.49
N THR A 574 15.62 -27.69 -13.54
CA THR A 574 16.14 -29.03 -13.83
C THR A 574 15.75 -30.03 -12.74
N GLU A 575 15.92 -29.67 -11.46
CA GLU A 575 15.55 -30.48 -10.30
C GLU A 575 14.03 -30.73 -10.25
N ALA A 576 13.21 -29.74 -10.61
CA ALA A 576 11.75 -29.88 -10.70
C ALA A 576 11.29 -30.56 -12.01
N GLY A 577 12.19 -30.83 -12.96
CA GLY A 577 11.89 -31.40 -14.27
C GLY A 577 10.99 -30.51 -15.14
N VAL A 578 11.13 -29.19 -15.05
CA VAL A 578 10.34 -28.16 -15.75
C VAL A 578 11.15 -27.56 -16.90
N THR A 579 10.55 -27.39 -18.07
CA THR A 579 11.19 -26.76 -19.23
C THR A 579 10.69 -25.33 -19.48
N GLU A 580 11.48 -24.53 -20.20
CA GLU A 580 11.08 -23.18 -20.65
C GLU A 580 9.71 -23.20 -21.34
N GLY A 581 8.82 -22.29 -20.96
CA GLY A 581 7.47 -22.17 -21.51
C GLY A 581 6.47 -23.24 -21.05
N GLU A 582 6.86 -24.20 -20.22
CA GLU A 582 5.95 -25.22 -19.69
C GLU A 582 4.97 -24.62 -18.68
N TRP A 583 3.68 -24.97 -18.79
CA TRP A 583 2.68 -24.61 -17.80
C TRP A 583 2.78 -25.51 -16.57
N VAL A 584 2.75 -24.90 -15.39
CA VAL A 584 2.85 -25.59 -14.10
C VAL A 584 1.88 -24.98 -13.09
N ASP A 585 1.53 -25.74 -12.05
CA ASP A 585 0.88 -25.20 -10.86
C ASP A 585 1.96 -24.88 -9.81
N VAL A 586 1.99 -23.65 -9.31
CA VAL A 586 2.81 -23.24 -8.15
C VAL A 586 1.90 -23.26 -6.92
N ALA A 587 2.24 -24.06 -5.92
CA ALA A 587 1.40 -24.32 -4.76
C ALA A 587 2.06 -23.93 -3.44
N THR A 588 1.27 -23.31 -2.55
CA THR A 588 1.58 -23.10 -1.13
C THR A 588 0.61 -23.93 -0.28
N ARG A 589 0.67 -23.80 1.06
CA ARG A 589 -0.37 -24.39 1.92
C ARG A 589 -1.75 -23.75 1.72
N GLN A 590 -1.79 -22.49 1.27
CA GLN A 590 -3.02 -21.72 1.09
C GLN A 590 -3.78 -22.14 -0.18
N GLY A 591 -3.07 -22.44 -1.26
CA GLY A 591 -3.69 -22.75 -2.53
C GLY A 591 -2.67 -22.97 -3.64
N LYS A 592 -3.08 -22.76 -4.89
CA LYS A 592 -2.21 -22.88 -6.05
C LYS A 592 -2.59 -21.88 -7.14
N VAL A 593 -1.62 -21.55 -7.99
CA VAL A 593 -1.79 -20.74 -9.20
C VAL A 593 -1.12 -21.41 -10.38
N ARG A 594 -1.70 -21.24 -11.57
CA ARG A 594 -1.19 -21.79 -12.83
C ARG A 594 -0.43 -20.73 -13.60
N LEU A 595 0.83 -21.01 -13.90
CA LEU A 595 1.76 -20.06 -14.51
C LEU A 595 2.59 -20.77 -15.59
N GLN A 596 3.08 -19.99 -16.55
CA GLN A 596 4.08 -20.45 -17.50
C GLN A 596 5.48 -20.29 -16.91
N ALA A 597 6.32 -21.33 -17.00
CA ALA A 597 7.69 -21.30 -16.54
C ALA A 597 8.58 -20.44 -17.45
N THR A 598 9.37 -19.55 -16.86
CA THR A 598 10.46 -18.85 -17.55
C THR A 598 11.74 -18.98 -16.73
N ILE A 599 12.74 -19.62 -17.32
CA ILE A 599 14.03 -19.91 -16.71
C ILE A 599 14.93 -18.68 -16.86
N ARG A 600 15.52 -18.24 -15.75
CA ARG A 600 16.40 -17.06 -15.74
C ARG A 600 17.60 -17.25 -14.82
N ASP A 601 18.78 -16.89 -15.30
CA ASP A 601 20.03 -16.96 -14.53
C ASP A 601 20.16 -15.83 -13.47
N ASP A 602 19.33 -14.78 -13.57
CA ASP A 602 19.30 -13.68 -12.60
C ASP A 602 18.43 -13.98 -11.35
N MET A 603 17.78 -15.15 -11.32
CA MET A 603 17.03 -15.65 -10.17
C MET A 603 17.96 -16.43 -9.23
N PRO A 604 17.90 -16.23 -7.91
CA PRO A 604 18.63 -17.06 -6.96
C PRO A 604 18.04 -18.48 -6.89
N ARG A 605 18.89 -19.47 -6.64
CA ARG A 605 18.47 -20.86 -6.38
C ARG A 605 17.54 -20.94 -5.16
N GLY A 606 16.56 -21.82 -5.22
CA GLY A 606 15.54 -22.03 -4.19
C GLY A 606 14.41 -20.99 -4.17
N LEU A 607 14.44 -19.97 -5.04
CA LEU A 607 13.45 -18.88 -5.05
C LEU A 607 12.73 -18.77 -6.39
N ILE A 608 11.40 -18.72 -6.36
CA ILE A 608 10.55 -18.50 -7.53
C ILE A 608 9.87 -17.13 -7.43
N ARG A 609 9.81 -16.39 -8.54
CA ARG A 609 8.97 -15.20 -8.65
C ARG A 609 7.58 -15.60 -9.16
N VAL A 610 6.53 -15.13 -8.49
CA VAL A 610 5.14 -15.16 -8.98
C VAL A 610 4.67 -13.73 -9.28
N PRO A 611 4.05 -13.46 -10.45
CA PRO A 611 3.53 -12.15 -10.79
C PRO A 611 2.26 -11.80 -10.01
N HIS A 612 2.09 -10.53 -9.67
CA HIS A 612 0.86 -10.04 -9.06
C HIS A 612 -0.24 -9.69 -10.08
N GLY A 613 -1.48 -9.98 -9.73
CA GLY A 613 -2.68 -9.35 -10.29
C GLY A 613 -3.18 -9.96 -11.59
N TRP A 614 -2.88 -11.23 -11.86
CA TRP A 614 -3.20 -11.88 -13.12
C TRP A 614 -4.64 -12.43 -13.19
N TRP A 615 -5.34 -11.95 -14.21
CA TRP A 615 -6.65 -12.42 -14.71
C TRP A 615 -6.67 -12.15 -16.23
N LYS A 616 -7.66 -12.69 -16.94
CA LYS A 616 -7.77 -12.64 -18.40
C LYS A 616 -9.14 -12.09 -18.80
N PRO A 617 -9.28 -10.76 -19.04
CA PRO A 617 -10.56 -10.13 -19.38
C PRO A 617 -11.30 -10.77 -20.56
N GLU A 618 -10.57 -11.40 -21.48
CA GLU A 618 -11.07 -12.12 -22.65
C GLU A 618 -11.73 -13.47 -22.33
N THR A 619 -11.58 -13.98 -21.11
CA THR A 619 -12.15 -15.29 -20.71
C THR A 619 -13.52 -15.13 -20.06
N ALA A 620 -14.26 -16.25 -20.01
CA ALA A 620 -15.61 -16.30 -19.47
C ALA A 620 -15.71 -15.62 -18.10
N GLN A 621 -16.73 -14.77 -17.97
CA GLN A 621 -17.09 -14.09 -16.73
C GLN A 621 -17.98 -15.00 -15.88
N GLY A 622 -18.19 -14.62 -14.63
CA GLY A 622 -19.06 -15.32 -13.68
C GLY A 622 -18.27 -16.10 -12.64
N ASP A 623 -18.95 -16.55 -11.60
CA ASP A 623 -18.35 -17.02 -10.35
C ASP A 623 -17.37 -18.20 -10.52
N ALA A 624 -17.67 -19.09 -11.46
CA ALA A 624 -16.90 -20.30 -11.68
C ALA A 624 -15.55 -20.03 -12.36
N GLN A 625 -15.44 -18.96 -13.15
CA GLN A 625 -14.22 -18.66 -13.92
C GLN A 625 -13.53 -17.38 -13.44
N LEU A 626 -14.32 -16.38 -13.04
CA LEU A 626 -13.88 -15.03 -12.64
C LEU A 626 -12.85 -14.46 -13.61
N SER A 627 -13.11 -14.62 -14.90
CA SER A 627 -12.19 -14.26 -15.97
C SER A 627 -10.76 -14.76 -15.73
N GLY A 628 -10.62 -16.03 -15.34
CA GLY A 628 -9.33 -16.70 -15.11
C GLY A 628 -8.65 -16.36 -13.78
N ALA A 629 -9.27 -15.57 -12.90
CA ALA A 629 -8.67 -15.24 -11.60
C ALA A 629 -8.44 -16.49 -10.74
N TRP A 630 -9.37 -17.46 -10.75
CA TRP A 630 -9.19 -18.75 -10.06
C TRP A 630 -8.01 -19.59 -10.56
N LEU A 631 -7.49 -19.30 -11.75
CA LEU A 631 -6.31 -19.98 -12.27
C LEU A 631 -5.04 -19.19 -12.01
N HIS A 632 -5.08 -17.86 -12.12
CA HIS A 632 -3.85 -17.09 -12.29
C HIS A 632 -3.58 -16.05 -11.18
N ALA A 633 -4.54 -15.79 -10.29
CA ALA A 633 -4.39 -14.76 -9.28
C ALA A 633 -3.49 -15.21 -8.11
N ASP A 634 -2.39 -14.50 -7.88
CA ASP A 634 -1.44 -14.73 -6.78
C ASP A 634 -2.09 -14.67 -5.39
N ALA A 635 -3.17 -13.88 -5.24
CA ALA A 635 -3.94 -13.80 -4.00
C ALA A 635 -4.45 -15.16 -3.49
N GLN A 636 -4.52 -16.19 -4.34
CA GLN A 636 -4.89 -17.56 -3.96
C GLN A 636 -3.80 -18.33 -3.20
N ILE A 637 -2.55 -17.90 -3.29
CA ILE A 637 -1.39 -18.54 -2.65
C ILE A 637 -0.80 -17.69 -1.53
N CYS A 638 -1.35 -16.49 -1.29
CA CYS A 638 -0.99 -15.58 -0.21
C CYS A 638 -1.62 -16.01 1.12
N PRO A 639 -0.85 -16.52 2.09
CA PRO A 639 -1.36 -16.84 3.42
C PRO A 639 -1.70 -15.57 4.22
N ASP A 640 -2.67 -15.69 5.13
CA ASP A 640 -3.04 -14.64 6.09
C ASP A 640 -3.26 -15.19 7.51
N ASP A 641 -2.66 -16.35 7.81
CA ASP A 641 -2.58 -16.91 9.15
C ASP A 641 -1.48 -16.23 10.00
N GLU A 642 -1.56 -16.41 11.32
CA GLU A 642 -0.74 -15.67 12.31
C GLU A 642 0.78 -15.79 12.09
N ASP A 643 1.26 -16.92 11.55
CA ASP A 643 2.68 -17.09 11.28
C ASP A 643 3.17 -16.21 10.13
N PHE A 644 2.28 -15.88 9.19
CA PHE A 644 2.54 -15.09 7.99
C PHE A 644 1.97 -13.66 8.07
N LEU A 645 1.41 -13.25 9.20
CA LEU A 645 1.08 -11.85 9.45
C LEU A 645 2.19 -11.13 10.21
N ASP A 646 2.43 -9.87 9.85
CA ASP A 646 3.09 -8.90 10.74
C ASP A 646 2.22 -8.70 12.00
N ARG A 647 2.82 -8.74 13.19
CA ARG A 647 2.06 -8.80 14.44
C ARG A 647 1.33 -7.50 14.74
N GLU A 648 1.97 -6.37 14.51
CA GLU A 648 1.45 -5.07 14.90
C GLU A 648 0.46 -4.53 13.85
N GLN A 649 0.76 -4.73 12.56
CA GLN A 649 -0.05 -4.21 11.44
C GLN A 649 -1.09 -5.21 10.91
N GLY A 650 -0.90 -6.52 11.11
CA GLY A 650 -1.79 -7.56 10.59
C GLY A 650 -1.76 -7.67 9.07
N ILE A 651 -0.60 -7.39 8.46
CA ILE A 651 -0.40 -7.45 7.01
C ILE A 651 0.28 -8.77 6.60
N PRO A 652 -0.09 -9.37 5.47
CA PRO A 652 0.45 -10.64 4.99
C PRO A 652 1.89 -10.55 4.50
N HIS A 653 2.58 -11.67 4.66
CA HIS A 653 3.95 -11.90 4.21
C HIS A 653 3.99 -12.44 2.79
N PHE A 654 4.68 -11.72 1.89
CA PHE A 654 4.77 -12.06 0.47
C PHE A 654 6.18 -12.41 -0.01
N LYS A 655 7.14 -12.54 0.90
CA LYS A 655 8.58 -12.54 0.59
C LYS A 655 9.27 -13.71 1.29
N GLY A 656 9.41 -14.85 0.62
CA GLY A 656 9.93 -16.07 1.23
C GLY A 656 8.82 -17.04 1.68
N VAL A 657 7.68 -17.06 0.98
CA VAL A 657 6.57 -17.97 1.32
C VAL A 657 6.89 -19.38 0.82
N PRO A 658 6.88 -20.43 1.67
CA PRO A 658 7.19 -21.79 1.23
C PRO A 658 6.23 -22.29 0.13
N ALA A 659 6.79 -22.89 -0.91
CA ALA A 659 6.06 -23.41 -2.07
C ALA A 659 6.72 -24.62 -2.72
N ARG A 660 5.99 -25.21 -3.67
CA ARG A 660 6.48 -26.22 -4.60
C ARG A 660 5.93 -25.98 -6.00
N ILE A 661 6.52 -26.67 -6.97
CA ILE A 661 6.02 -26.74 -8.35
C ILE A 661 5.41 -28.12 -8.57
N ASP A 662 4.17 -28.13 -9.07
CA ASP A 662 3.44 -29.32 -9.49
C ASP A 662 3.30 -29.30 -11.02
N LYS A 663 3.82 -30.34 -11.69
CA LYS A 663 3.65 -30.50 -13.15
C LYS A 663 2.18 -30.75 -13.48
N LEU A 664 1.71 -30.18 -14.58
CA LEU A 664 0.35 -30.43 -15.04
C LEU A 664 0.19 -31.87 -15.54
N PRO A 665 -0.97 -32.50 -15.25
CA PRO A 665 -1.41 -33.75 -15.89
C PRO A 665 -1.32 -33.65 -17.42
N ALA A 666 -1.03 -34.75 -18.12
CA ALA A 666 -0.81 -34.74 -19.56
C ALA A 666 -2.02 -34.26 -20.39
N ASP A 667 -3.23 -34.40 -19.85
CA ASP A 667 -4.51 -33.95 -20.40
C ASP A 667 -4.84 -32.47 -20.10
N ALA A 668 -4.08 -31.83 -19.22
CA ALA A 668 -4.23 -30.43 -18.82
C ALA A 668 -3.12 -29.51 -19.35
N ARG A 669 -2.21 -30.04 -20.18
CA ARG A 669 -1.06 -29.34 -20.79
C ARG A 669 -1.42 -28.64 -22.09
#